data_AF-A0A956YJJ9-F1
#
_entry.id   AF-A0A956YJJ9-F1
#
_cell.length_a   1.000
_cell.length_b   1.000
_cell.length_c   1.000
_cell.angle_alpha   90.00
_cell.angle_beta   90.00
_cell.angle_gamma   90.00
#
_symmetry.space_group_name_H-M   'P 1'
#
loop_
_entity.id
_entity.type
_entity.pdbx_description
1 polymer ?
#
loop_
_entity_poly.entity_id
_entity_poly.type
_entity_poly.pdbx_seq_one_letter_code
_entity_poly.pdbx_strand_id
1 'polypeptide(L)'
;MTDFRKRFNDSPGQALVEFALIITVLLMMIFLIIESARILWAWNTVQNAAREGARYAITGQSEAPNCAVDFGVPKFQVTDRDVCTDLRLASVIERTHEGLSGLPIDEQTTIFEDDNYYNIEVWGVDQSGQLQYDFAGNPSMPVIVRVTYRVPIITPFFRPIIPSIPVFGQETLNNETFGNLGGSGNEGAALPPNLPPVPTPGVTPSPTPSPTPSNTPTPGPSNTPTYTATPPRCDVEFEGSAVSGNNFVFVTGDVGITVSIINLTTGQTLGSGTLLGPFDGHACLGFASINLNPSLTSNEIGNVLLVFQNGVPDNADTTIIVGTPPTSTPTPTVTPVPTNTPTNTPASTNTPTPSAPYLTVSPDCGPGPTVQLNIRGFNWPVNQSVTVFWQGTQNIYQVAANQHTGSVSFVYTRNNVTTGTYQIQAISGVNGATSTVSFTVPCVNQPTSTPTPVPSATTAPADLIAVAPPKLISTPPIVAYQPLAFSVVITNTGTEPVDNQFFVDLFLDPTTILTDRIPLNQTDGYSAVSNLPGGASRVITITSPLGFNNDPTNHQVYGMVDSVRQISEASETNNITQPLPMSNVTPGPTPTPTTVGNGVNEVSGFAIIVTEKFIPQYRAIIKLINGSTVIAATSTDINGYYIFNNVPAGVYSVSACISIDNEDWYGVLNGIVPPNDLAYIGMFKGPCP
;
A
#
# COMPACT_ATOMS: atom_id res chain seq x y z
N MET A 1 -43.01 27.58 -65.28
CA MET A 1 -42.45 26.41 -64.58
C MET A 1 -41.62 26.93 -63.43
N THR A 2 -42.05 26.55 -62.25
CA THR A 2 -41.80 27.10 -60.93
C THR A 2 -40.41 26.78 -60.39
N ASP A 3 -39.84 27.78 -59.71
CA ASP A 3 -38.86 27.75 -58.62
C ASP A 3 -38.17 26.42 -58.31
N PHE A 4 -36.88 26.35 -58.67
CA PHE A 4 -35.95 25.32 -58.19
C PHE A 4 -34.75 25.92 -57.42
N ARG A 5 -34.89 27.13 -56.85
CA ARG A 5 -33.80 27.77 -56.08
C ARG A 5 -34.32 28.56 -54.89
N LYS A 6 -34.70 27.86 -53.81
CA LYS A 6 -34.76 28.46 -52.47
C LYS A 6 -34.83 27.37 -51.40
N ARG A 7 -33.68 26.95 -50.85
CA ARG A 7 -33.56 26.33 -49.51
C ARG A 7 -32.10 26.11 -49.06
N PHE A 8 -31.29 27.16 -49.12
CA PHE A 8 -30.02 27.23 -48.36
C PHE A 8 -29.93 28.60 -47.69
N ASN A 9 -30.88 28.87 -46.81
CA ASN A 9 -30.84 30.03 -45.92
C ASN A 9 -31.01 29.51 -44.50
N ASP A 10 -30.09 28.64 -44.09
CA ASP A 10 -30.02 28.12 -42.72
C ASP A 10 -28.92 28.87 -41.97
N SER A 11 -29.32 29.40 -40.82
CA SER A 11 -28.64 30.36 -39.97
C SER A 11 -27.29 29.83 -39.46
N PRO A 12 -26.12 30.38 -39.86
CA PRO A 12 -24.82 29.85 -39.45
C PRO A 12 -24.52 29.93 -37.94
N GLY A 13 -25.29 30.73 -37.18
CA GLY A 13 -25.16 30.84 -35.72
C GLY A 13 -26.05 29.88 -34.91
N GLN A 14 -27.16 29.39 -35.47
CA GLN A 14 -28.10 28.53 -34.74
C GLN A 14 -27.49 27.14 -34.49
N ALA A 15 -26.84 26.57 -35.50
CA ALA A 15 -26.16 25.28 -35.38
C ALA A 15 -25.05 25.28 -34.31
N LEU A 16 -24.36 26.42 -34.11
CA LEU A 16 -23.32 26.55 -33.09
C LEU A 16 -23.91 26.53 -31.68
N VAL A 17 -25.06 27.17 -31.45
CA VAL A 17 -25.75 27.16 -30.15
C VAL A 17 -26.33 25.78 -29.84
N GLU A 18 -26.95 25.13 -30.83
CA GLU A 18 -27.46 23.76 -30.67
C GLU A 18 -26.32 22.77 -30.38
N PHE A 19 -25.18 22.90 -31.06
CA PHE A 19 -23.98 22.11 -30.78
C PHE A 19 -23.43 22.36 -29.37
N ALA A 20 -23.36 23.63 -28.93
CA ALA A 20 -22.88 23.98 -27.59
C ALA A 20 -23.76 23.41 -26.46
N LEU A 21 -25.07 23.35 -26.67
CA LEU A 21 -25.99 22.72 -25.71
C LEU A 21 -25.82 21.20 -25.68
N ILE A 22 -25.72 20.55 -26.85
CA ILE A 22 -25.57 19.09 -26.95
C ILE A 22 -24.22 18.65 -26.36
N ILE A 23 -23.11 19.33 -26.69
CA ILE A 23 -21.79 18.96 -26.20
C ILE A 23 -21.67 19.13 -24.68
N THR A 24 -22.34 20.12 -24.10
CA THR A 24 -22.34 20.33 -22.64
C THR A 24 -23.02 19.17 -21.92
N VAL A 25 -24.20 18.74 -22.39
CA VAL A 25 -24.93 17.59 -21.84
C VAL A 25 -24.16 16.29 -22.07
N LEU A 26 -23.57 16.12 -23.25
CA LEU A 26 -22.77 14.95 -23.61
C LEU A 26 -21.52 14.83 -22.71
N LEU A 27 -20.81 15.93 -22.47
CA LEU A 27 -19.63 15.94 -21.59
C LEU A 27 -20.00 15.64 -20.14
N MET A 28 -21.11 16.17 -19.63
CA MET A 28 -21.62 15.79 -18.30
C MET A 28 -21.89 14.29 -18.20
N MET A 29 -22.52 13.70 -19.23
CA MET A 29 -22.79 12.26 -19.28
C MET A 29 -21.50 11.43 -19.30
N ILE A 30 -20.52 11.82 -20.13
CA ILE A 30 -19.23 11.12 -20.22
C ILE A 30 -18.46 11.21 -18.90
N PHE A 31 -18.40 12.39 -18.28
CA PHE A 31 -17.75 12.58 -16.99
C PHE A 31 -18.41 11.77 -15.89
N LEU A 32 -19.74 11.70 -15.87
CA LEU A 32 -20.46 10.85 -14.91
C LEU A 32 -20.08 9.37 -15.09
N ILE A 33 -20.03 8.87 -16.33
CA ILE A 33 -19.63 7.48 -16.60
C ILE A 33 -18.19 7.22 -16.14
N ILE A 34 -17.26 8.14 -16.40
CA ILE A 34 -15.86 8.01 -16.00
C ILE A 34 -15.73 7.99 -14.47
N GLU A 35 -16.43 8.88 -13.75
CA GLU A 35 -16.36 8.89 -12.29
C GLU A 35 -17.01 7.65 -11.68
N SER A 36 -18.17 7.20 -12.18
CA SER A 36 -18.79 5.96 -11.71
C SER A 36 -17.89 4.75 -11.93
N ALA A 37 -17.20 4.67 -13.07
CA ALA A 37 -16.26 3.58 -13.34
C ALA A 37 -15.08 3.59 -12.36
N ARG A 38 -14.52 4.76 -12.04
CA ARG A 38 -13.42 4.90 -11.07
C ARG A 38 -13.85 4.54 -9.65
N ILE A 39 -15.03 4.97 -9.22
CA ILE A 39 -15.58 4.65 -7.90
C ILE A 39 -15.82 3.14 -7.78
N LEU A 40 -16.43 2.52 -8.80
CA LEU A 40 -16.67 1.07 -8.82
C LEU A 40 -15.36 0.27 -8.82
N TRP A 41 -14.36 0.73 -9.58
CA TRP A 41 -13.03 0.11 -9.59
C TRP A 41 -12.37 0.20 -8.21
N ALA A 42 -12.39 1.36 -7.56
CA ALA A 42 -11.86 1.53 -6.22
C ALA A 42 -12.59 0.66 -5.19
N TRP A 43 -13.93 0.63 -5.24
CA TRP A 43 -14.74 -0.21 -4.36
C TRP A 43 -14.42 -1.71 -4.51
N ASN A 44 -14.31 -2.22 -5.74
CA ASN A 44 -13.93 -3.62 -5.97
C ASN A 44 -12.52 -3.92 -5.45
N THR A 45 -11.59 -2.97 -5.59
CA THR A 45 -10.20 -3.13 -5.14
C THR A 45 -10.14 -3.21 -3.61
N VAL A 46 -10.80 -2.30 -2.89
CA VAL A 46 -10.83 -2.35 -1.41
C VAL A 46 -11.55 -3.60 -0.88
N GLN A 47 -12.61 -4.08 -1.54
CA GLN A 47 -13.29 -5.32 -1.14
C GLN A 47 -12.39 -6.55 -1.37
N ASN A 48 -11.67 -6.59 -2.49
CA ASN A 48 -10.73 -7.67 -2.76
C ASN A 48 -9.55 -7.66 -1.77
N ALA A 49 -9.05 -6.47 -1.43
CA ALA A 49 -8.01 -6.28 -0.42
C ALA A 49 -8.44 -6.80 0.96
N ALA A 50 -9.62 -6.40 1.43
CA ALA A 50 -10.19 -6.88 2.70
C ALA A 50 -10.31 -8.42 2.72
N ARG A 51 -10.75 -9.01 1.60
CA ARG A 51 -10.86 -10.47 1.46
C ARG A 51 -9.51 -11.18 1.52
N GLU A 52 -8.48 -10.65 0.86
CA GLU A 52 -7.14 -11.25 0.88
C GLU A 52 -6.53 -11.17 2.29
N GLY A 53 -6.67 -10.03 2.96
CA GLY A 53 -6.28 -9.85 4.35
C GLY A 53 -6.95 -10.86 5.29
N ALA A 54 -8.27 -11.00 5.18
CA ALA A 54 -9.03 -11.96 5.99
C ALA A 54 -8.59 -13.41 5.71
N ARG A 55 -8.37 -13.79 4.44
CA ARG A 55 -7.88 -15.13 4.07
C ARG A 55 -6.51 -15.45 4.63
N TYR A 56 -5.66 -14.44 4.73
CA TYR A 56 -4.35 -14.60 5.35
C TYR A 56 -4.49 -14.71 6.88
N ALA A 57 -5.31 -13.84 7.50
CA ALA A 57 -5.54 -13.81 8.95
C ALA A 57 -5.99 -15.16 9.53
N ILE A 58 -6.85 -15.89 8.78
CA ILE A 58 -7.36 -17.19 9.22
C ILE A 58 -6.30 -18.28 9.33
N THR A 59 -5.16 -18.16 8.64
CA THR A 59 -4.11 -19.18 8.64
C THR A 59 -3.31 -19.20 9.95
N GLY A 60 -3.45 -18.17 10.78
CA GLY A 60 -2.62 -18.02 11.97
C GLY A 60 -1.14 -17.78 11.67
N GLN A 61 -0.75 -17.68 10.40
CA GLN A 61 0.62 -17.38 10.01
C GLN A 61 0.97 -15.98 10.48
N SER A 62 2.18 -15.87 11.00
CA SER A 62 2.84 -14.61 11.28
C SER A 62 4.14 -14.65 10.53
N GLU A 63 4.18 -13.93 9.42
CA GLU A 63 5.45 -13.58 8.80
C GLU A 63 5.93 -12.29 9.46
N ALA A 64 7.25 -12.14 9.61
CA ALA A 64 7.78 -10.88 10.08
C ALA A 64 7.42 -9.82 9.04
N PRO A 65 6.49 -8.90 9.34
CA PRO A 65 6.22 -7.80 8.44
C PRO A 65 7.45 -6.92 8.39
N ASN A 66 7.55 -6.03 7.40
CA ASN A 66 8.50 -4.94 7.50
C ASN A 66 8.04 -3.93 8.59
N CYS A 67 8.08 -4.33 9.85
CA CYS A 67 7.88 -3.49 11.04
C CYS A 67 9.09 -2.59 11.32
N ALA A 68 9.96 -2.38 10.33
CA ALA A 68 11.06 -1.43 10.45
C ALA A 68 10.43 -0.06 10.68
N VAL A 69 10.53 0.43 11.91
CA VAL A 69 10.26 1.84 12.20
C VAL A 69 11.34 2.67 11.54
N ASP A 70 10.95 3.13 10.36
CA ASP A 70 11.53 4.18 9.57
C ASP A 70 10.74 5.48 9.84
N PHE A 71 11.34 6.66 9.74
CA PHE A 71 10.95 7.93 10.39
C PHE A 71 9.58 8.51 9.96
N GLY A 72 8.51 7.95 10.52
CA GLY A 72 7.16 8.48 10.39
C GLY A 72 6.23 7.39 10.87
N VAL A 73 5.52 7.65 11.95
CA VAL A 73 4.54 6.73 12.53
C VAL A 73 3.75 6.07 11.39
N PRO A 74 3.85 4.73 11.17
CA PRO A 74 2.97 4.03 10.24
C PRO A 74 1.55 4.56 10.43
N LYS A 75 0.71 4.57 9.40
CA LYS A 75 -0.71 4.92 9.59
C LYS A 75 -1.39 4.11 10.73
N PHE A 76 -0.76 2.99 11.11
CA PHE A 76 -1.11 2.07 12.16
C PHE A 76 -0.22 2.12 13.42
N GLN A 77 0.79 2.99 13.46
CA GLN A 77 1.52 3.33 14.66
C GLN A 77 1.13 4.76 15.02
N VAL A 78 0.34 4.95 16.07
CA VAL A 78 0.13 6.29 16.65
C VAL A 78 0.58 6.17 18.10
N THR A 79 0.79 7.27 18.82
CA THR A 79 1.40 7.29 20.16
C THR A 79 0.78 6.34 21.21
N ASP A 80 -0.43 5.78 20.95
CA ASP A 80 -1.15 4.79 21.77
C ASP A 80 -1.59 3.50 21.02
N ARG A 81 -1.20 3.30 19.75
CA ARG A 81 -1.56 2.15 18.91
C ARG A 81 -0.29 1.60 18.26
N ASP A 82 0.30 0.53 18.78
CA ASP A 82 1.52 -0.08 18.20
C ASP A 82 1.22 -1.46 17.60
N VAL A 83 0.82 -1.43 16.33
CA VAL A 83 0.47 -2.63 15.54
C VAL A 83 1.65 -3.59 15.36
N CYS A 84 2.90 -3.13 15.52
CA CYS A 84 4.10 -3.96 15.37
C CYS A 84 4.37 -4.87 16.58
N THR A 85 3.64 -4.72 17.68
CA THR A 85 3.78 -5.59 18.86
C THR A 85 3.19 -6.98 18.65
N ASP A 86 2.24 -7.12 17.72
CA ASP A 86 1.65 -8.39 17.31
C ASP A 86 2.01 -8.65 15.83
N LEU A 87 3.00 -9.52 15.62
CA LEU A 87 3.49 -9.90 14.28
C LEU A 87 2.37 -10.45 13.39
N ARG A 88 1.36 -11.09 13.97
CA ARG A 88 0.24 -11.64 13.21
C ARG A 88 -0.74 -10.55 12.80
N LEU A 89 -1.03 -9.60 13.68
CA LEU A 89 -1.83 -8.43 13.32
C LEU A 89 -1.17 -7.65 12.19
N ALA A 90 0.12 -7.38 12.34
CA ALA A 90 0.87 -6.58 11.39
C ALA A 90 0.99 -7.26 10.02
N SER A 91 1.18 -8.58 9.95
CA SER A 91 1.22 -9.31 8.68
C SER A 91 -0.15 -9.35 7.97
N VAL A 92 -1.25 -9.34 8.72
CA VAL A 92 -2.62 -9.19 8.15
C VAL A 92 -2.82 -7.81 7.53
N ILE A 93 -2.36 -6.76 8.20
CA ILE A 93 -2.45 -5.38 7.70
C ILE A 93 -1.60 -5.21 6.45
N GLU A 94 -0.36 -5.72 6.44
CA GLU A 94 0.52 -5.71 5.28
C GLU A 94 -0.10 -6.45 4.09
N ARG A 95 -0.64 -7.66 4.32
CA ARG A 95 -1.27 -8.43 3.24
C ARG A 95 -2.52 -7.76 2.67
N THR A 96 -3.25 -7.04 3.51
CA THR A 96 -4.41 -6.23 3.11
C THR A 96 -3.95 -5.01 2.30
N HIS A 97 -2.85 -4.38 2.70
CA HIS A 97 -2.24 -3.25 2.00
C HIS A 97 -1.75 -3.63 0.60
N GLU A 98 -1.08 -4.78 0.44
CA GLU A 98 -0.69 -5.30 -0.88
C GLU A 98 -1.90 -5.45 -1.82
N GLY A 99 -3.06 -5.83 -1.26
CA GLY A 99 -4.31 -5.96 -1.99
C GLY A 99 -4.88 -4.64 -2.53
N LEU A 100 -4.40 -3.49 -2.04
CA LEU A 100 -4.77 -2.15 -2.51
C LEU A 100 -3.96 -1.70 -3.73
N SER A 101 -3.00 -2.51 -4.17
CA SER A 101 -2.20 -2.27 -5.37
C SER A 101 -3.05 -1.82 -6.56
N GLY A 102 -2.61 -0.74 -7.20
CA GLY A 102 -3.28 -0.10 -8.32
C GLY A 102 -4.10 1.13 -7.93
N LEU A 103 -4.51 1.30 -6.66
CA LEU A 103 -5.10 2.55 -6.19
C LEU A 103 -4.01 3.59 -5.88
N PRO A 104 -4.18 4.87 -6.27
CA PRO A 104 -3.36 5.95 -5.73
C PRO A 104 -3.70 6.08 -4.24
N ILE A 105 -2.74 5.79 -3.37
CA ILE A 105 -2.90 5.88 -1.91
C ILE A 105 -1.98 6.95 -1.36
N ASP A 106 -2.47 7.68 -0.35
CA ASP A 106 -1.66 8.60 0.43
C ASP A 106 -1.29 7.94 1.77
N GLU A 107 0.00 7.59 1.86
CA GLU A 107 0.62 6.93 3.02
C GLU A 107 0.83 7.87 4.21
N GLN A 108 0.80 9.18 3.98
CA GLN A 108 1.20 10.18 4.96
C GLN A 108 -0.01 10.84 5.65
N THR A 109 -1.15 10.91 4.97
CA THR A 109 -2.36 11.49 5.54
C THR A 109 -3.01 10.59 6.59
N THR A 110 -3.29 11.14 7.77
CA THR A 110 -4.18 10.55 8.79
C THR A 110 -5.55 11.22 8.82
N ILE A 111 -5.79 12.17 7.92
CA ILE A 111 -7.00 12.99 7.89
C ILE A 111 -7.98 12.35 6.91
N PHE A 112 -9.14 11.92 7.42
CA PHE A 112 -10.13 11.21 6.61
C PHE A 112 -10.58 12.01 5.40
N GLU A 113 -10.54 13.34 5.44
CA GLU A 113 -11.01 14.24 4.39
C GLU A 113 -10.08 14.32 3.17
N ASP A 114 -8.83 13.90 3.28
CA ASP A 114 -7.84 14.08 2.21
C ASP A 114 -8.08 13.16 1.00
N ASP A 115 -7.67 13.64 -0.18
CA ASP A 115 -7.68 12.86 -1.42
C ASP A 115 -6.76 11.64 -1.24
N ASN A 116 -7.19 10.46 -1.70
CA ASN A 116 -6.43 9.20 -1.60
C ASN A 116 -6.20 8.68 -0.16
N TYR A 117 -6.87 9.24 0.85
CA TYR A 117 -6.86 8.68 2.20
C TYR A 117 -7.32 7.22 2.19
N TYR A 118 -6.64 6.35 2.94
CA TYR A 118 -7.06 4.97 3.17
C TYR A 118 -6.93 4.56 4.65
N ASN A 119 -7.66 3.57 5.15
CA ASN A 119 -7.45 3.03 6.50
C ASN A 119 -7.71 1.53 6.52
N ILE A 120 -6.89 0.77 7.25
CA ILE A 120 -7.05 -0.68 7.43
C ILE A 120 -7.29 -0.95 8.91
N GLU A 121 -8.34 -1.70 9.19
CA GLU A 121 -8.72 -2.05 10.54
C GLU A 121 -8.88 -3.55 10.64
N VAL A 122 -8.30 -4.11 11.69
CA VAL A 122 -8.41 -5.53 11.99
C VAL A 122 -9.03 -5.67 13.38
N TRP A 123 -10.09 -6.46 13.45
CA TRP A 123 -10.78 -6.77 14.69
C TRP A 123 -10.83 -8.27 14.86
N GLY A 124 -10.66 -8.74 16.08
CA GLY A 124 -10.62 -10.18 16.34
C GLY A 124 -11.22 -10.50 17.69
N VAL A 125 -11.72 -11.72 17.84
CA VAL A 125 -12.36 -12.12 19.09
C VAL A 125 -11.39 -12.90 19.98
N ASP A 126 -11.30 -12.51 21.24
CA ASP A 126 -10.46 -13.15 22.26
C ASP A 126 -11.08 -14.46 22.83
N GLN A 127 -10.38 -15.13 23.75
CA GLN A 127 -10.83 -16.40 24.36
C GLN A 127 -12.10 -16.24 25.21
N SER A 128 -12.41 -15.02 25.62
CA SER A 128 -13.60 -14.64 26.38
C SER A 128 -14.78 -14.25 25.48
N GLY A 129 -14.62 -14.31 24.15
CA GLY A 129 -15.65 -13.93 23.19
C GLY A 129 -15.80 -12.42 23.01
N GLN A 130 -14.85 -11.60 23.48
CA GLN A 130 -14.88 -10.14 23.30
C GLN A 130 -14.16 -9.75 22.02
N LEU A 131 -14.75 -8.83 21.25
CA LEU A 131 -14.13 -8.26 20.05
C LEU A 131 -13.11 -7.19 20.48
N GLN A 132 -11.87 -7.36 20.05
CA GLN A 132 -10.77 -6.46 20.30
C GLN A 132 -10.34 -5.78 19.00
N TYR A 133 -10.07 -4.48 19.08
CA TYR A 133 -9.41 -3.71 18.04
C TYR A 133 -7.92 -4.07 18.01
N ASP A 134 -7.30 -4.07 16.83
CA ASP A 134 -5.89 -4.43 16.67
C ASP A 134 -5.56 -5.81 17.23
N PHE A 135 -6.44 -6.75 16.91
CA PHE A 135 -6.26 -8.13 17.31
C PHE A 135 -6.70 -9.03 16.17
N ALA A 136 -5.84 -9.95 15.73
CA ALA A 136 -6.18 -10.88 14.63
C ALA A 136 -7.09 -12.05 15.08
N GLY A 137 -7.56 -12.06 16.34
CA GLY A 137 -8.50 -13.05 16.86
C GLY A 137 -7.82 -14.34 17.31
N ASN A 138 -8.38 -15.06 18.27
CA ASN A 138 -7.85 -16.37 18.69
C ASN A 138 -8.19 -17.49 17.68
N PRO A 139 -7.52 -18.66 17.77
CA PRO A 139 -7.85 -19.79 16.90
C PRO A 139 -9.32 -20.19 17.07
N SER A 140 -9.97 -20.57 15.96
CA SER A 140 -11.41 -20.87 15.89
C SER A 140 -12.35 -19.70 16.21
N MET A 141 -11.82 -18.48 16.39
CA MET A 141 -12.60 -17.26 16.64
C MET A 141 -12.61 -16.36 15.39
N PRO A 142 -13.64 -15.51 15.21
CA PRO A 142 -13.73 -14.64 14.04
C PRO A 142 -12.68 -13.52 14.04
N VAL A 143 -12.26 -13.16 12.82
CA VAL A 143 -11.44 -12.00 12.47
C VAL A 143 -12.15 -11.19 11.38
N ILE A 144 -12.14 -9.88 11.52
CA ILE A 144 -12.76 -8.91 10.61
C ILE A 144 -11.65 -8.01 10.08
N VAL A 145 -11.56 -7.92 8.76
CA VAL A 145 -10.65 -6.98 8.08
C VAL A 145 -11.49 -5.96 7.32
N ARG A 146 -11.29 -4.67 7.62
CA ARG A 146 -12.01 -3.56 6.99
C ARG A 146 -11.02 -2.58 6.37
N VAL A 147 -11.29 -2.18 5.14
CA VAL A 147 -10.56 -1.15 4.42
C VAL A 147 -11.47 0.01 4.06
N THR A 148 -11.02 1.21 4.35
CA THR A 148 -11.64 2.47 3.92
C THR A 148 -10.73 3.14 2.91
N TYR A 149 -11.27 3.75 1.84
CA TYR A 149 -10.50 4.52 0.88
C TYR A 149 -11.30 5.72 0.34
N ARG A 150 -10.63 6.84 0.10
CA ARG A 150 -11.20 8.06 -0.48
C ARG A 150 -10.82 8.20 -1.95
N VAL A 151 -11.81 8.04 -2.82
CA VAL A 151 -11.67 8.20 -4.27
C VAL A 151 -11.74 9.69 -4.62
N PRO A 152 -10.66 10.33 -5.12
CA PRO A 152 -10.72 11.72 -5.54
C PRO A 152 -11.49 11.88 -6.85
N ILE A 153 -12.33 12.90 -6.94
CA ILE A 153 -13.06 13.27 -8.16
C ILE A 153 -12.13 14.08 -9.07
N ILE A 154 -11.98 13.66 -10.32
CA ILE A 154 -11.02 14.26 -11.26
C ILE A 154 -11.69 15.16 -12.30
N THR A 155 -12.98 14.98 -12.51
CA THR A 155 -13.73 15.71 -13.53
C THR A 155 -14.05 17.13 -13.06
N PRO A 156 -13.87 18.14 -13.93
CA PRO A 156 -13.91 19.55 -13.54
C PRO A 156 -15.30 20.03 -13.11
N PHE A 157 -16.36 19.31 -13.49
CA PHE A 157 -17.74 19.65 -13.12
C PHE A 157 -18.13 19.12 -11.74
N PHE A 158 -17.60 17.96 -11.32
CA PHE A 158 -18.01 17.32 -10.07
C PHE A 158 -17.06 17.65 -8.91
N ARG A 159 -15.76 17.84 -9.17
CA ARG A 159 -14.76 18.14 -8.13
C ARG A 159 -15.09 19.37 -7.26
N PRO A 160 -15.61 20.49 -7.79
CA PRO A 160 -15.99 21.64 -6.96
C PRO A 160 -17.18 21.39 -6.03
N ILE A 161 -17.97 20.34 -6.27
CA ILE A 161 -19.17 19.99 -5.49
C ILE A 161 -18.82 18.93 -4.45
N ILE A 162 -18.11 17.89 -4.88
CA ILE A 162 -17.66 16.77 -4.04
C ILE A 162 -16.18 16.52 -4.38
N PRO A 163 -15.24 16.78 -3.46
CA PRO A 163 -13.81 16.60 -3.74
C PRO A 163 -13.43 15.12 -3.86
N SER A 164 -13.99 14.28 -2.99
CA SER A 164 -13.70 12.85 -2.95
C SER A 164 -14.86 12.05 -2.31
N ILE A 165 -14.98 10.78 -2.65
CA ILE A 165 -16.03 9.86 -2.15
C ILE A 165 -15.39 8.70 -1.38
N PRO A 166 -15.80 8.41 -0.14
CA PRO A 166 -15.32 7.25 0.58
C PRO A 166 -15.97 5.95 0.07
N VAL A 167 -15.16 4.92 -0.09
CA VAL A 167 -15.55 3.53 -0.39
C VAL A 167 -14.99 2.61 0.69
N PHE A 168 -15.72 1.53 0.98
CA PHE A 168 -15.37 0.59 2.04
C PHE A 168 -15.40 -0.84 1.51
N GLY A 169 -14.44 -1.64 1.96
CA GLY A 169 -14.40 -3.09 1.80
C GLY A 169 -14.32 -3.75 3.17
N GLN A 170 -15.06 -4.83 3.38
CA GLN A 170 -15.00 -5.58 4.65
C GLN A 170 -15.19 -7.07 4.40
N GLU A 171 -14.41 -7.89 5.10
CA GLU A 171 -14.55 -9.34 5.10
C GLU A 171 -14.40 -9.88 6.53
N THR A 172 -15.24 -10.84 6.89
CA THR A 172 -15.22 -11.53 8.19
C THR A 172 -15.05 -13.02 7.96
N LEU A 173 -14.05 -13.63 8.59
CA LEU A 173 -13.79 -15.07 8.51
C LEU A 173 -13.47 -15.64 9.89
N ASN A 174 -13.62 -16.96 10.07
CA ASN A 174 -13.23 -17.65 11.29
C ASN A 174 -11.79 -18.17 11.17
N ASN A 175 -10.97 -17.88 12.18
CA ASN A 175 -9.60 -18.39 12.25
C ASN A 175 -9.55 -19.91 12.30
N GLU A 176 -8.52 -20.50 11.70
CA GLU A 176 -8.25 -21.91 11.84
C GLU A 176 -7.70 -22.25 13.23
N THR A 177 -7.59 -23.53 13.55
CA THR A 177 -6.97 -23.97 14.80
C THR A 177 -5.43 -23.88 14.65
N PHE A 178 -4.77 -23.08 15.50
CA PHE A 178 -3.33 -22.80 15.39
C PHE A 178 -2.47 -23.86 16.14
N GLY A 179 -1.48 -24.45 15.45
CA GLY A 179 -0.54 -25.48 15.95
C GLY A 179 -1.04 -26.93 15.76
N ASN A 180 -0.27 -27.96 15.36
CA ASN A 180 1.17 -28.12 15.12
C ASN A 180 1.38 -29.30 14.12
N LEU A 181 2.11 -29.11 13.02
CA LEU A 181 2.78 -30.23 12.34
C LEU A 181 4.07 -30.56 13.12
N GLY A 182 3.94 -31.27 14.25
CA GLY A 182 5.08 -31.72 15.07
C GLY A 182 4.75 -31.81 16.55
N GLY A 183 4.65 -33.04 17.06
CA GLY A 183 3.88 -33.36 18.28
C GLY A 183 4.43 -32.91 19.64
N SER A 184 3.50 -32.76 20.58
CA SER A 184 3.55 -33.26 21.96
C SER A 184 2.31 -32.76 22.71
N GLY A 185 1.28 -33.61 22.87
CA GLY A 185 0.22 -33.41 23.86
C GLY A 185 -1.21 -33.52 23.35
N ASN A 186 -1.72 -34.76 23.26
CA ASN A 186 -3.10 -35.14 23.55
C ASN A 186 -4.32 -34.62 22.77
N GLU A 187 -4.19 -34.06 21.57
CA GLU A 187 -5.29 -34.11 20.58
C GLU A 187 -4.75 -34.56 19.23
N GLY A 188 -5.28 -35.68 18.73
CA GLY A 188 -4.78 -36.36 17.55
C GLY A 188 -4.96 -35.53 16.28
N ALA A 189 -4.00 -35.65 15.37
CA ALA A 189 -4.17 -35.26 13.98
C ALA A 189 -5.52 -35.76 13.46
N ALA A 190 -6.44 -34.83 13.17
CA ALA A 190 -7.63 -35.17 12.42
C ALA A 190 -7.16 -35.65 11.04
N LEU A 191 -7.26 -36.97 10.82
CA LEU A 191 -7.20 -37.52 9.47
C LEU A 191 -8.21 -36.74 8.60
N PRO A 192 -7.87 -36.41 7.35
CA PRO A 192 -8.85 -35.83 6.44
C PRO A 192 -10.10 -36.74 6.42
N PRO A 193 -11.32 -36.16 6.43
CA PRO A 193 -12.53 -36.96 6.36
C PRO A 193 -12.46 -37.89 5.14
N ASN A 194 -12.87 -39.13 5.32
CA ASN A 194 -12.79 -40.15 4.29
C ASN A 194 -13.49 -39.62 3.02
N LEU A 195 -12.76 -39.61 1.89
CA LEU A 195 -13.30 -39.12 0.63
C LEU A 195 -14.64 -39.83 0.34
N PRO A 196 -15.71 -39.10 -0.01
CA PRO A 196 -16.91 -39.75 -0.52
C PRO A 196 -16.51 -40.64 -1.72
N PRO A 197 -17.09 -41.85 -1.84
CA PRO A 197 -16.70 -42.78 -2.90
C PRO A 197 -16.83 -42.12 -4.26
N VAL A 198 -15.74 -42.18 -5.02
CA VAL A 198 -15.65 -41.68 -6.39
C VAL A 198 -16.80 -42.30 -7.20
N PRO A 199 -17.67 -41.51 -7.86
CA PRO A 199 -18.65 -42.07 -8.77
C PRO A 199 -17.92 -42.78 -9.91
N THR A 200 -18.11 -44.09 -9.99
CA THR A 200 -17.63 -44.92 -11.10
C THR A 200 -18.14 -44.35 -12.42
N PRO A 201 -17.31 -44.19 -13.46
CA PRO A 201 -17.77 -43.78 -14.77
C PRO A 201 -18.81 -44.76 -15.32
N GLY A 202 -20.09 -44.39 -15.22
CA GLY A 202 -21.17 -45.03 -15.94
C GLY A 202 -21.07 -44.69 -17.42
N VAL A 203 -21.25 -45.69 -18.28
CA VAL A 203 -21.24 -45.54 -19.74
C VAL A 203 -22.18 -44.43 -20.19
N THR A 204 -21.67 -43.53 -21.02
CA THR A 204 -22.46 -42.50 -21.71
C THR A 204 -23.42 -43.17 -22.70
N PRO A 205 -24.75 -43.01 -22.58
CA PRO A 205 -25.64 -43.38 -23.66
C PRO A 205 -25.53 -42.37 -24.81
N SER A 206 -25.37 -42.91 -26.01
CA SER A 206 -25.37 -42.25 -27.32
C SER A 206 -26.61 -41.37 -27.54
N PRO A 207 -26.52 -40.26 -28.30
CA PRO A 207 -27.67 -39.40 -28.55
C PRO A 207 -28.70 -40.12 -29.43
N THR A 208 -29.97 -40.11 -29.00
CA THR A 208 -31.11 -40.58 -29.79
C THR A 208 -32.00 -39.37 -30.11
N PRO A 209 -32.43 -39.20 -31.37
CA PRO A 209 -33.05 -37.96 -31.84
C PRO A 209 -34.45 -37.75 -31.30
N SER A 210 -34.77 -36.47 -31.12
CA SER A 210 -36.09 -35.93 -30.76
C SER A 210 -37.18 -36.33 -31.77
N PRO A 211 -38.34 -36.83 -31.31
CA PRO A 211 -39.57 -36.80 -32.08
C PRO A 211 -40.45 -35.59 -31.74
N THR A 212 -40.88 -34.95 -32.81
CA THR A 212 -41.96 -33.96 -33.02
C THR A 212 -43.26 -34.26 -32.24
N PRO A 213 -44.04 -33.25 -31.83
CA PRO A 213 -45.18 -33.41 -30.93
C PRO A 213 -46.42 -34.01 -31.60
N SER A 214 -47.21 -34.79 -30.86
CA SER A 214 -48.62 -35.03 -31.20
C SER A 214 -49.49 -35.31 -29.97
N ASN A 215 -50.73 -34.85 -30.09
CA ASN A 215 -51.74 -34.62 -29.05
C ASN A 215 -52.37 -35.88 -28.48
N THR A 216 -52.62 -35.94 -27.17
CA THR A 216 -53.82 -36.62 -26.60
C THR A 216 -54.04 -36.21 -25.12
N PRO A 217 -55.22 -36.45 -24.51
CA PRO A 217 -56.14 -35.38 -24.13
C PRO A 217 -56.33 -35.28 -22.60
N THR A 218 -56.92 -34.15 -22.23
CA THR A 218 -57.40 -33.78 -20.89
C THR A 218 -58.21 -34.86 -20.18
N PRO A 219 -57.91 -35.11 -18.89
CA PRO A 219 -58.93 -35.50 -17.92
C PRO A 219 -58.92 -34.59 -16.67
N GLY A 220 -60.08 -33.94 -16.44
CA GLY A 220 -60.78 -33.76 -15.15
C GLY A 220 -60.10 -32.95 -14.02
N PRO A 221 -60.84 -32.08 -13.30
CA PRO A 221 -60.26 -31.25 -12.26
C PRO A 221 -59.91 -32.09 -11.03
N SER A 222 -58.63 -32.17 -10.73
CA SER A 222 -58.13 -32.52 -9.40
C SER A 222 -57.57 -31.25 -8.78
N ASN A 223 -58.04 -30.91 -7.58
CA ASN A 223 -57.61 -29.75 -6.81
C ASN A 223 -56.12 -29.82 -6.56
N THR A 224 -55.35 -29.18 -7.43
CA THR A 224 -53.95 -28.86 -7.19
C THR A 224 -53.93 -27.75 -6.15
N PRO A 225 -53.27 -27.92 -5.00
CA PRO A 225 -53.02 -26.78 -4.13
C PRO A 225 -52.21 -25.78 -4.94
N THR A 226 -52.80 -24.63 -5.22
CA THR A 226 -52.08 -23.47 -5.71
C THR A 226 -51.00 -23.17 -4.68
N TYR A 227 -49.76 -23.61 -4.93
CA TYR A 227 -48.63 -22.98 -4.29
C TYR A 227 -48.56 -21.57 -4.89
N THR A 228 -49.27 -20.66 -4.23
CA THR A 228 -48.99 -19.24 -4.32
C THR A 228 -47.51 -19.09 -4.05
N ALA A 229 -46.74 -18.69 -5.07
CA ALA A 229 -45.35 -18.28 -4.88
C ALA A 229 -45.36 -17.23 -3.78
N THR A 230 -44.91 -17.61 -2.59
CA THR A 230 -44.73 -16.67 -1.51
C THR A 230 -43.58 -15.77 -1.97
N PRO A 231 -43.75 -14.45 -2.00
CA PRO A 231 -42.65 -13.55 -2.35
C PRO A 231 -41.42 -13.90 -1.49
N PRO A 232 -40.20 -13.82 -2.04
CA PRO A 232 -39.00 -14.01 -1.24
C PRO A 232 -39.08 -13.03 -0.07
N ARG A 233 -39.03 -13.61 1.12
CA ARG A 233 -39.10 -12.88 2.38
C ARG A 233 -37.92 -11.92 2.47
N CYS A 234 -38.18 -10.70 2.92
CA CYS A 234 -37.12 -9.75 3.25
C CYS A 234 -36.80 -9.87 4.74
N ASP A 235 -35.60 -10.37 5.04
CA ASP A 235 -35.15 -10.59 6.41
C ASP A 235 -34.93 -9.24 7.14
N VAL A 236 -35.02 -9.24 8.47
CA VAL A 236 -34.88 -8.02 9.27
C VAL A 236 -33.42 -7.61 9.34
N GLU A 237 -33.14 -6.31 9.19
CA GLU A 237 -31.78 -5.76 9.18
C GLU A 237 -31.74 -4.41 9.91
N PHE A 238 -30.61 -4.10 10.58
CA PHE A 238 -30.36 -2.78 11.13
C PHE A 238 -29.94 -1.78 10.04
N GLU A 239 -30.58 -0.62 10.01
CA GLU A 239 -30.17 0.46 9.14
C GLU A 239 -29.27 1.46 9.86
N GLY A 240 -27.96 1.29 9.68
CA GLY A 240 -26.95 2.12 10.31
C GLY A 240 -26.54 1.64 11.70
N SER A 241 -25.58 2.35 12.29
CA SER A 241 -24.97 1.95 13.55
C SER A 241 -25.86 2.30 14.75
N ALA A 242 -25.89 1.42 15.75
CA ALA A 242 -26.39 1.78 17.07
C ALA A 242 -25.37 2.73 17.71
N VAL A 243 -25.73 3.99 17.96
CA VAL A 243 -24.77 4.97 18.51
C VAL A 243 -25.04 5.13 20.00
N SER A 244 -23.97 5.08 20.79
CA SER A 244 -24.02 5.40 22.21
C SER A 244 -24.59 6.79 22.43
N GLY A 245 -25.45 6.97 23.44
CA GLY A 245 -26.20 8.20 23.69
C GLY A 245 -27.52 8.30 22.92
N ASN A 246 -27.78 7.45 21.92
CA ASN A 246 -29.07 7.39 21.26
C ASN A 246 -30.06 6.53 22.04
N ASN A 247 -31.34 6.91 21.95
CA ASN A 247 -32.46 6.15 22.51
C ASN A 247 -33.30 5.47 21.43
N PHE A 248 -32.76 5.28 20.23
CA PHE A 248 -33.44 4.58 19.13
C PHE A 248 -32.44 3.93 18.18
N VAL A 249 -32.93 2.96 17.40
CA VAL A 249 -32.22 2.30 16.28
C VAL A 249 -33.16 2.19 15.10
N PHE A 250 -32.62 2.19 13.89
CA PHE A 250 -33.41 1.99 12.67
C PHE A 250 -33.35 0.53 12.23
N VAL A 251 -34.50 0.00 11.81
CA VAL A 251 -34.65 -1.39 11.38
C VAL A 251 -35.50 -1.45 10.13
N THR A 252 -35.13 -2.31 9.20
CA THR A 252 -35.89 -2.65 8.00
C THR A 252 -36.26 -4.15 7.97
N GLY A 253 -37.29 -4.52 7.20
CA GLY A 253 -37.83 -5.88 7.06
C GLY A 253 -39.17 -5.88 6.31
N ASP A 254 -39.92 -6.99 6.32
CA ASP A 254 -41.26 -7.03 5.70
C ASP A 254 -42.27 -6.05 6.36
N VAL A 255 -43.17 -5.47 5.58
CA VAL A 255 -44.18 -4.53 6.09
C VAL A 255 -45.15 -5.23 7.04
N GLY A 256 -45.37 -4.65 8.22
CA GLY A 256 -46.35 -5.13 9.21
C GLY A 256 -45.82 -6.19 10.17
N ILE A 257 -44.53 -6.57 10.10
CA ILE A 257 -43.92 -7.47 11.09
C ILE A 257 -43.53 -6.70 12.35
N THR A 258 -43.62 -7.37 13.50
CA THR A 258 -43.14 -6.83 14.77
C THR A 258 -41.77 -7.39 15.09
N VAL A 259 -40.84 -6.50 15.43
CA VAL A 259 -39.47 -6.83 15.79
C VAL A 259 -39.19 -6.44 17.24
N SER A 260 -38.24 -7.14 17.87
CA SER A 260 -37.72 -6.78 19.19
C SER A 260 -36.21 -6.63 19.14
N ILE A 261 -35.70 -5.69 19.92
CA ILE A 261 -34.27 -5.40 20.08
C ILE A 261 -33.81 -5.94 21.42
N ILE A 262 -32.80 -6.79 21.41
CA ILE A 262 -32.16 -7.33 22.61
C ILE A 262 -30.69 -6.94 22.58
N ASN A 263 -30.18 -6.41 23.68
CA ASN A 263 -28.75 -6.36 23.91
C ASN A 263 -28.29 -7.79 24.22
N LEU A 264 -27.63 -8.45 23.26
CA LEU A 264 -27.14 -9.81 23.41
C LEU A 264 -26.05 -9.93 24.48
N THR A 265 -25.29 -8.85 24.70
CA THR A 265 -24.24 -8.83 25.71
C THR A 265 -24.81 -8.86 27.13
N THR A 266 -25.95 -8.23 27.37
CA THR A 266 -26.60 -8.19 28.69
C THR A 266 -27.83 -9.09 28.82
N GLY A 267 -28.34 -9.61 27.70
CA GLY A 267 -29.61 -10.35 27.61
C GLY A 267 -30.86 -9.47 27.77
N GLN A 268 -30.72 -8.15 27.84
CA GLN A 268 -31.83 -7.23 28.10
C GLN A 268 -32.58 -6.87 26.83
N THR A 269 -33.91 -7.00 26.82
CA THR A 269 -34.75 -6.42 25.76
C THR A 269 -34.82 -4.91 25.92
N LEU A 270 -34.36 -4.18 24.91
CA LEU A 270 -34.27 -2.73 24.90
C LEU A 270 -35.51 -2.07 24.29
N GLY A 271 -36.19 -2.71 23.34
CA GLY A 271 -37.36 -2.13 22.69
C GLY A 271 -38.04 -3.08 21.73
N SER A 272 -39.25 -2.74 21.29
CA SER A 272 -39.97 -3.48 20.26
C SER A 272 -40.86 -2.53 19.46
N GLY A 273 -41.08 -2.83 18.19
CA GLY A 273 -41.96 -2.04 17.34
C GLY A 273 -42.36 -2.78 16.08
N THR A 274 -43.34 -2.24 15.38
CA THR A 274 -43.83 -2.81 14.11
C THR A 274 -43.25 -2.03 12.95
N LEU A 275 -42.71 -2.73 11.96
CA LEU A 275 -42.21 -2.13 10.73
C LEU A 275 -43.38 -1.62 9.91
N LEU A 276 -43.41 -0.32 9.65
CA LEU A 276 -44.44 0.32 8.85
C LEU A 276 -43.94 0.47 7.41
N GLY A 277 -44.83 0.73 6.46
CA GLY A 277 -44.45 0.87 5.05
C GLY A 277 -45.64 0.67 4.11
N PRO A 278 -45.38 0.56 2.79
CA PRO A 278 -44.06 0.48 2.16
C PRO A 278 -43.32 1.83 2.13
N PHE A 279 -42.04 1.82 2.47
CA PHE A 279 -41.10 2.93 2.29
C PHE A 279 -40.04 2.53 1.26
N ASP A 280 -39.80 3.40 0.27
CA ASP A 280 -38.86 3.16 -0.82
C ASP A 280 -37.47 3.72 -0.46
N GLY A 281 -36.39 3.02 -0.84
CA GLY A 281 -35.01 3.42 -0.53
C GLY A 281 -34.38 2.79 0.73
N HIS A 282 -35.07 1.83 1.37
CA HIS A 282 -34.56 1.01 2.49
C HIS A 282 -34.27 -0.43 2.01
N ALA A 283 -33.52 -1.23 2.77
CA ALA A 283 -33.15 -2.59 2.34
C ALA A 283 -34.39 -3.50 2.14
N CYS A 284 -35.45 -3.26 2.90
CA CYS A 284 -36.76 -3.87 2.73
C CYS A 284 -37.88 -2.82 2.71
N LEU A 285 -39.08 -3.23 2.25
CA LEU A 285 -40.23 -2.33 2.12
C LEU A 285 -40.74 -1.79 3.47
N GLY A 286 -40.55 -2.53 4.56
CA GLY A 286 -40.90 -2.11 5.91
C GLY A 286 -39.73 -1.41 6.61
N PHE A 287 -40.02 -0.35 7.35
CA PHE A 287 -39.03 0.41 8.12
C PHE A 287 -39.65 0.94 9.41
N ALA A 288 -38.87 0.98 10.49
CA ALA A 288 -39.23 1.70 11.70
C ALA A 288 -38.01 2.17 12.49
N SER A 289 -38.17 3.29 13.17
CA SER A 289 -37.30 3.68 14.29
C SER A 289 -37.81 3.02 15.56
N ILE A 290 -37.03 2.11 16.14
CA ILE A 290 -37.38 1.42 17.37
C ILE A 290 -36.79 2.20 18.55
N ASN A 291 -37.65 2.73 19.41
CA ASN A 291 -37.22 3.39 20.62
C ASN A 291 -36.71 2.37 21.64
N LEU A 292 -35.57 2.68 22.24
CA LEU A 292 -34.87 1.88 23.23
C LEU A 292 -35.09 2.46 24.63
N ASN A 293 -35.48 1.61 25.57
CA ASN A 293 -35.66 1.93 26.98
C ASN A 293 -35.14 0.76 27.84
N PRO A 294 -33.95 0.89 28.46
CA PRO A 294 -33.13 2.10 28.58
C PRO A 294 -32.44 2.52 27.27
N SER A 295 -32.06 3.80 27.16
CA SER A 295 -31.27 4.31 26.03
C SER A 295 -29.84 3.79 26.08
N LEU A 296 -29.16 3.75 24.93
CA LEU A 296 -27.78 3.29 24.83
C LEU A 296 -26.85 4.28 25.52
N THR A 297 -25.91 3.77 26.32
CA THR A 297 -24.96 4.58 27.11
C THR A 297 -23.52 4.36 26.66
N SER A 298 -22.59 5.23 27.08
CA SER A 298 -21.16 5.13 26.73
C SER A 298 -20.50 3.87 27.25
N ASN A 299 -21.04 3.30 28.33
CA ASN A 299 -20.55 2.07 28.94
C ASN A 299 -20.98 0.82 28.17
N GLU A 300 -21.87 0.98 27.18
CA GLU A 300 -22.38 -0.10 26.35
C GLU A 300 -21.75 -0.09 24.95
N ILE A 301 -20.79 0.80 24.68
CA ILE A 301 -20.00 0.77 23.43
C ILE A 301 -19.33 -0.61 23.32
N GLY A 302 -19.49 -1.25 22.17
CA GLY A 302 -19.04 -2.62 21.92
C GLY A 302 -20.10 -3.70 22.21
N ASN A 303 -21.22 -3.38 22.86
CA ASN A 303 -22.31 -4.35 23.03
C ASN A 303 -22.98 -4.68 21.69
N VAL A 304 -23.40 -5.93 21.53
CA VAL A 304 -24.11 -6.40 20.34
C VAL A 304 -25.60 -6.30 20.58
N LEU A 305 -26.30 -5.60 19.69
CA LEU A 305 -27.75 -5.61 19.63
C LEU A 305 -28.21 -6.62 18.58
N LEU A 306 -29.19 -7.43 18.93
CA LEU A 306 -29.94 -8.30 18.02
C LEU A 306 -31.28 -7.67 17.75
N VAL A 307 -31.64 -7.54 16.47
CA VAL A 307 -33.02 -7.41 16.05
C VAL A 307 -33.52 -8.76 15.60
N PHE A 308 -34.71 -9.16 16.01
CA PHE A 308 -35.35 -10.37 15.48
C PHE A 308 -36.85 -10.16 15.30
N GLN A 309 -37.42 -10.88 14.35
CA GLN A 309 -38.86 -10.90 14.13
C GLN A 309 -39.56 -11.72 15.22
N ASN A 310 -40.55 -11.14 15.88
CA ASN A 310 -41.32 -11.83 16.91
C ASN A 310 -42.07 -13.02 16.31
N GLY A 311 -41.78 -14.22 16.83
CA GLY A 311 -42.40 -15.46 16.38
C GLY A 311 -41.68 -16.15 15.21
N VAL A 312 -40.57 -15.59 14.70
CA VAL A 312 -39.74 -16.24 13.67
C VAL A 312 -38.24 -16.12 14.04
N PRO A 313 -37.69 -17.12 14.77
CA PRO A 313 -36.35 -17.01 15.36
C PRO A 313 -35.20 -16.99 14.34
N ASP A 314 -35.42 -17.53 13.15
CA ASP A 314 -34.42 -17.57 12.07
C ASP A 314 -34.37 -16.25 11.26
N ASN A 315 -34.97 -15.19 11.79
CA ASN A 315 -34.97 -13.87 11.16
C ASN A 315 -34.49 -12.83 12.12
N ALA A 316 -33.20 -12.62 12.05
CA ALA A 316 -32.53 -11.74 12.95
C ALA A 316 -31.27 -11.19 12.30
N ASP A 317 -30.89 -10.02 12.76
CA ASP A 317 -29.66 -9.34 12.37
C ASP A 317 -29.04 -8.70 13.60
N THR A 318 -27.74 -8.42 13.54
CA THR A 318 -26.98 -7.89 14.67
C THR A 318 -26.20 -6.64 14.30
N THR A 319 -26.20 -5.66 15.19
CA THR A 319 -25.37 -4.45 15.08
C THR A 319 -24.62 -4.20 16.38
N ILE A 320 -23.59 -3.35 16.36
CA ILE A 320 -22.75 -3.05 17.52
C ILE A 320 -22.95 -1.59 17.92
N ILE A 321 -22.94 -1.33 19.23
CA ILE A 321 -22.99 0.03 19.75
C ILE A 321 -21.64 0.72 19.54
N VAL A 322 -21.61 1.83 18.79
CA VAL A 322 -20.42 2.64 18.50
C VAL A 322 -20.43 3.95 19.28
N GLY A 323 -19.27 4.58 19.49
CA GLY A 323 -19.18 5.90 20.13
C GLY A 323 -19.80 7.03 19.29
N THR A 324 -20.25 8.11 19.93
CA THR A 324 -20.73 9.31 19.22
C THR A 324 -19.61 9.91 18.37
N PRO A 325 -19.77 10.08 17.05
CA PRO A 325 -18.80 10.81 16.24
C PRO A 325 -18.71 12.27 16.72
N PRO A 326 -17.56 12.96 16.64
CA PRO A 326 -17.53 14.41 16.77
C PRO A 326 -18.37 15.05 15.66
N THR A 327 -19.43 15.77 16.04
CA THR A 327 -20.37 16.51 15.17
C THR A 327 -19.63 17.61 14.39
N SER A 328 -19.87 17.94 13.10
CA SER A 328 -21.13 18.00 12.34
C SER A 328 -21.00 17.70 10.83
N THR A 329 -22.06 17.05 10.32
CA THR A 329 -22.40 16.53 8.98
C THR A 329 -22.76 17.60 7.92
N PRO A 330 -22.97 17.25 6.62
CA PRO A 330 -24.29 16.76 6.20
C PRO A 330 -24.29 15.45 5.38
N THR A 331 -25.45 14.79 5.50
CA THR A 331 -25.87 13.41 5.24
C THR A 331 -25.56 12.82 3.85
N PRO A 332 -25.22 11.52 3.74
CA PRO A 332 -25.11 10.83 2.45
C PRO A 332 -26.50 10.61 1.82
N THR A 333 -26.64 10.99 0.54
CA THR A 333 -27.75 10.61 -0.32
C THR A 333 -27.41 9.25 -0.95
N VAL A 334 -28.21 8.22 -0.67
CA VAL A 334 -28.09 6.89 -1.29
C VAL A 334 -28.87 6.88 -2.61
N THR A 335 -28.30 6.29 -3.66
CA THR A 335 -28.95 6.03 -4.96
C THR A 335 -28.41 4.67 -5.49
N PRO A 336 -29.24 3.84 -6.16
CA PRO A 336 -29.35 2.42 -5.88
C PRO A 336 -28.38 1.51 -6.63
N VAL A 337 -28.24 0.30 -6.09
CA VAL A 337 -27.60 -0.88 -6.67
C VAL A 337 -28.19 -1.21 -8.05
N PRO A 338 -27.39 -1.38 -9.12
CA PRO A 338 -27.88 -1.98 -10.35
C PRO A 338 -28.00 -3.50 -10.24
N THR A 339 -29.19 -3.96 -10.61
CA THR A 339 -29.62 -5.33 -10.87
C THR A 339 -28.69 -6.12 -11.82
N ASN A 340 -28.51 -7.41 -11.46
CA ASN A 340 -28.06 -8.57 -12.25
C ASN A 340 -27.64 -8.33 -13.71
N THR A 341 -26.37 -8.59 -14.02
CA THR A 341 -25.81 -8.71 -15.38
C THR A 341 -25.24 -10.13 -15.58
N PRO A 342 -25.31 -10.72 -16.79
CA PRO A 342 -25.44 -12.16 -16.99
C PRO A 342 -24.13 -12.96 -17.04
N THR A 343 -24.35 -14.25 -16.80
CA THR A 343 -23.53 -15.46 -16.89
C THR A 343 -22.46 -15.55 -18.00
N ASN A 344 -21.26 -15.98 -17.56
CA ASN A 344 -20.17 -16.74 -18.20
C ASN A 344 -19.60 -16.30 -19.57
N THR A 345 -18.34 -15.86 -19.53
CA THR A 345 -17.37 -15.98 -20.64
C THR A 345 -16.48 -17.21 -20.36
N PRO A 346 -16.22 -18.11 -21.35
CA PRO A 346 -15.65 -19.43 -21.08
C PRO A 346 -14.16 -19.41 -20.75
N ALA A 347 -13.78 -20.32 -19.86
CA ALA A 347 -12.41 -20.61 -19.47
C ALA A 347 -11.54 -21.04 -20.67
N SER A 348 -10.28 -20.60 -20.68
CA SER A 348 -9.30 -20.96 -21.69
C SER A 348 -9.02 -22.47 -21.68
N THR A 349 -9.08 -23.08 -22.86
CA THR A 349 -8.80 -24.50 -23.07
C THR A 349 -7.28 -24.75 -23.07
N ASN A 350 -6.79 -25.62 -22.19
CA ASN A 350 -5.40 -26.04 -22.16
C ASN A 350 -5.02 -26.78 -23.47
N THR A 351 -3.91 -26.37 -24.08
CA THR A 351 -3.29 -27.07 -25.22
C THR A 351 -2.58 -28.34 -24.72
N PRO A 352 -2.70 -29.51 -25.40
CA PRO A 352 -2.12 -30.76 -24.91
C PRO A 352 -0.59 -30.77 -25.03
N THR A 353 0.09 -31.15 -23.95
CA THR A 353 1.55 -31.34 -23.89
C THR A 353 1.98 -32.53 -24.78
N PRO A 354 3.01 -32.39 -25.63
CA PRO A 354 3.49 -33.49 -26.49
C PRO A 354 4.03 -34.67 -25.67
N SER A 355 3.85 -35.91 -26.15
CA SER A 355 4.35 -37.14 -25.49
C SER A 355 5.72 -37.63 -26.00
N ALA A 356 6.20 -37.10 -27.14
CA ALA A 356 7.52 -37.40 -27.70
C ALA A 356 8.61 -36.46 -27.11
N PRO A 357 9.91 -36.82 -27.20
CA PRO A 357 10.99 -35.95 -26.76
C PRO A 357 11.02 -34.63 -27.53
N TYR A 358 11.03 -33.50 -26.84
CA TYR A 358 11.08 -32.18 -27.48
C TYR A 358 11.99 -31.20 -26.75
N LEU A 359 12.54 -30.25 -27.49
CA LEU A 359 13.25 -29.08 -26.97
C LEU A 359 12.37 -27.83 -27.03
N THR A 360 12.50 -26.97 -26.03
CA THR A 360 12.09 -25.57 -26.10
C THR A 360 13.33 -24.70 -25.92
N VAL A 361 13.42 -23.65 -26.73
CA VAL A 361 14.52 -22.69 -26.69
C VAL A 361 13.91 -21.31 -26.58
N SER A 362 14.30 -20.60 -25.52
CA SER A 362 13.93 -19.21 -25.29
C SER A 362 15.18 -18.35 -25.45
N PRO A 363 15.39 -17.74 -26.63
CA PRO A 363 16.50 -16.83 -26.87
C PRO A 363 16.23 -15.44 -26.27
N ASP A 364 17.20 -14.92 -25.52
CA ASP A 364 17.23 -13.54 -25.04
C ASP A 364 18.03 -12.71 -26.06
N CYS A 365 17.36 -12.21 -27.10
CA CYS A 365 18.01 -11.61 -28.26
C CYS A 365 17.55 -10.16 -28.53
N GLY A 366 18.22 -9.18 -27.88
CA GLY A 366 18.20 -7.74 -28.19
C GLY A 366 19.26 -7.32 -29.23
N PRO A 367 19.43 -6.01 -29.56
CA PRO A 367 20.29 -5.54 -30.67
C PRO A 367 21.82 -5.62 -30.42
N GLY A 368 22.29 -6.48 -29.52
CA GLY A 368 23.71 -6.65 -29.17
C GLY A 368 24.34 -7.93 -29.76
N PRO A 369 25.68 -8.05 -29.78
CA PRO A 369 26.38 -9.18 -30.41
C PRO A 369 26.35 -10.48 -29.59
N THR A 370 25.76 -10.51 -28.41
CA THR A 370 25.71 -11.68 -27.51
C THR A 370 24.28 -12.15 -27.32
N VAL A 371 24.05 -13.47 -27.44
CA VAL A 371 22.73 -14.10 -27.26
C VAL A 371 22.83 -15.15 -26.15
N GLN A 372 21.93 -15.07 -25.17
CA GLN A 372 21.76 -16.10 -24.15
C GLN A 372 20.52 -16.95 -24.46
N LEU A 373 20.62 -18.26 -24.29
CA LEU A 373 19.56 -19.22 -24.61
C LEU A 373 19.21 -20.01 -23.36
N ASN A 374 17.93 -19.98 -22.97
CA ASN A 374 17.40 -20.94 -22.02
C ASN A 374 16.85 -22.16 -22.79
N ILE A 375 17.51 -23.30 -22.63
CA ILE A 375 17.22 -24.52 -23.39
C ILE A 375 16.64 -25.55 -22.42
N ARG A 376 15.41 -25.99 -22.69
CA ARG A 376 14.75 -27.05 -21.93
C ARG A 376 14.42 -28.22 -22.83
N GLY A 377 14.53 -29.42 -22.31
CA GLY A 377 14.18 -30.65 -22.99
C GLY A 377 13.27 -31.48 -22.11
N PHE A 378 12.26 -32.09 -22.72
CA PHE A 378 11.24 -32.87 -22.02
C PHE A 378 11.04 -34.23 -22.72
N ASN A 379 10.57 -35.22 -21.95
CA ASN A 379 10.25 -36.59 -22.39
C ASN A 379 11.42 -37.38 -23.01
N TRP A 380 12.66 -37.13 -22.58
CA TRP A 380 13.85 -37.86 -23.05
C TRP A 380 13.93 -39.29 -22.47
N PRO A 381 14.46 -40.28 -23.20
CA PRO A 381 14.65 -41.63 -22.69
C PRO A 381 15.61 -41.64 -21.49
N VAL A 382 15.15 -42.10 -20.32
CA VAL A 382 15.90 -42.09 -19.06
C VAL A 382 17.12 -43.04 -19.03
N ASN A 383 17.24 -43.93 -20.00
CA ASN A 383 18.32 -44.91 -20.12
C ASN A 383 19.41 -44.49 -21.12
N GLN A 384 19.37 -43.27 -21.65
CA GLN A 384 20.31 -42.78 -22.66
C GLN A 384 20.77 -41.36 -22.31
N SER A 385 22.05 -41.05 -22.53
CA SER A 385 22.56 -39.68 -22.36
C SER A 385 21.93 -38.71 -23.36
N VAL A 386 21.70 -37.46 -22.99
CA VAL A 386 21.24 -36.42 -23.92
C VAL A 386 22.40 -35.48 -24.24
N THR A 387 22.71 -35.31 -25.53
CA THR A 387 23.74 -34.39 -26.00
C THR A 387 23.09 -33.30 -26.85
N VAL A 388 23.44 -32.04 -26.59
CA VAL A 388 22.88 -30.88 -27.29
C VAL A 388 23.96 -30.17 -28.10
N PHE A 389 23.61 -29.83 -29.33
CA PHE A 389 24.48 -29.25 -30.33
C PHE A 389 23.95 -27.89 -30.80
N TRP A 390 24.87 -26.93 -30.93
CA TRP A 390 24.65 -25.70 -31.69
C TRP A 390 24.89 -25.96 -33.17
N GLN A 391 23.92 -25.60 -34.02
CA GLN A 391 23.97 -25.79 -35.48
C GLN A 391 24.25 -27.25 -35.89
N GLY A 392 23.89 -28.20 -35.02
CA GLY A 392 24.11 -29.63 -35.24
C GLY A 392 25.57 -30.10 -35.24
N THR A 393 26.55 -29.24 -34.94
CA THR A 393 27.98 -29.61 -35.03
C THR A 393 28.76 -29.39 -33.73
N GLN A 394 28.51 -28.31 -33.00
CA GLN A 394 29.26 -27.99 -31.78
C GLN A 394 28.50 -28.52 -30.56
N ASN A 395 29.07 -29.45 -29.80
CA ASN A 395 28.52 -29.88 -28.51
C ASN A 395 28.58 -28.70 -27.52
N ILE A 396 27.41 -28.32 -27.00
CA ILE A 396 27.26 -27.23 -26.04
C ILE A 396 26.81 -27.72 -24.66
N TYR A 397 26.30 -28.95 -24.57
CA TYR A 397 25.85 -29.55 -23.32
C TYR A 397 25.69 -31.07 -23.46
N GLN A 398 26.06 -31.82 -22.44
CA GLN A 398 25.85 -33.27 -22.38
C GLN A 398 25.51 -33.71 -20.96
N VAL A 399 24.49 -34.55 -20.82
CA VAL A 399 24.10 -35.15 -19.55
C VAL A 399 24.04 -36.67 -19.69
N ALA A 400 24.64 -37.39 -18.73
CA ALA A 400 24.66 -38.85 -18.72
C ALA A 400 23.29 -39.42 -18.31
N ALA A 401 22.98 -40.66 -18.75
CA ALA A 401 21.68 -41.30 -18.51
C ALA A 401 21.28 -41.35 -17.01
N ASN A 402 22.24 -41.47 -16.10
CA ASN A 402 22.01 -41.50 -14.66
C ASN A 402 21.83 -40.11 -14.01
N GLN A 403 21.86 -39.03 -14.80
CA GLN A 403 21.82 -37.65 -14.32
C GLN A 403 20.60 -36.87 -14.82
N HIS A 404 19.63 -37.53 -15.47
CA HIS A 404 18.34 -36.92 -15.81
C HIS A 404 17.20 -37.93 -15.73
N THR A 405 16.01 -37.47 -15.33
CA THR A 405 14.78 -38.28 -15.23
C THR A 405 13.83 -37.99 -16.40
N GLY A 406 14.40 -37.76 -17.59
CA GLY A 406 13.66 -37.49 -18.82
C GLY A 406 13.41 -36.00 -19.13
N SER A 407 13.88 -35.09 -18.26
CA SER A 407 13.94 -33.66 -18.52
C SER A 407 15.35 -33.12 -18.34
N VAL A 408 15.72 -32.10 -19.12
CA VAL A 408 17.03 -31.44 -19.08
C VAL A 408 16.83 -29.94 -19.20
N SER A 409 17.57 -29.12 -18.46
CA SER A 409 17.47 -27.66 -18.50
C SER A 409 18.85 -27.05 -18.26
N PHE A 410 19.28 -26.14 -19.14
CA PHE A 410 20.55 -25.44 -18.99
C PHE A 410 20.53 -24.12 -19.77
N VAL A 411 21.43 -23.22 -19.39
CA VAL A 411 21.62 -21.92 -20.05
C VAL A 411 22.89 -21.95 -20.88
N TYR A 412 22.82 -21.47 -22.12
CA TYR A 412 23.96 -21.37 -23.03
C TYR A 412 24.13 -19.93 -23.52
N THR A 413 25.32 -19.35 -23.33
CA THR A 413 25.63 -17.99 -23.77
C THR A 413 26.61 -18.04 -24.93
N ARG A 414 26.33 -17.30 -26.02
CA ARG A 414 27.19 -17.21 -27.20
C ARG A 414 27.44 -15.76 -27.59
N ASN A 415 28.71 -15.39 -27.66
CA ASN A 415 29.16 -14.07 -28.12
C ASN A 415 29.33 -14.05 -29.65
N ASN A 416 29.26 -12.86 -30.24
CA ASN A 416 29.44 -12.57 -31.67
C ASN A 416 28.42 -13.26 -32.61
N VAL A 417 27.15 -13.30 -32.23
CA VAL A 417 26.06 -13.86 -33.05
C VAL A 417 25.52 -12.77 -33.98
N THR A 418 25.59 -12.98 -35.29
CA THR A 418 25.08 -12.04 -36.31
C THR A 418 23.59 -12.27 -36.58
N THR A 419 22.92 -11.32 -37.22
CA THR A 419 21.52 -11.49 -37.67
C THR A 419 21.37 -12.73 -38.57
N GLY A 420 20.41 -13.62 -38.26
CA GLY A 420 20.17 -14.86 -38.99
C GLY A 420 19.32 -15.88 -38.22
N THR A 421 19.00 -17.00 -38.88
CA THR A 421 18.30 -18.14 -38.25
C THR A 421 19.31 -19.14 -37.70
N TYR A 422 19.11 -19.54 -36.44
CA TYR A 422 19.96 -20.51 -35.76
C TYR A 422 19.21 -21.75 -35.29
N GLN A 423 19.90 -22.89 -35.22
CA GLN A 423 19.33 -24.19 -34.84
C GLN A 423 20.03 -24.80 -33.62
N ILE A 424 19.23 -25.34 -32.71
CA ILE A 424 19.66 -26.20 -31.61
C ILE A 424 19.13 -27.61 -31.86
N GLN A 425 19.99 -28.61 -31.74
CA GLN A 425 19.64 -30.01 -31.91
C GLN A 425 20.05 -30.80 -30.68
N ALA A 426 19.16 -31.63 -30.14
CA ALA A 426 19.51 -32.61 -29.11
C ALA A 426 19.33 -34.03 -29.65
N ILE A 427 20.24 -34.93 -29.27
CA ILE A 427 20.26 -36.34 -29.65
C ILE A 427 20.44 -37.17 -28.37
N SER A 428 19.62 -38.21 -28.17
CA SER A 428 19.84 -39.19 -27.10
C SER A 428 20.77 -40.32 -27.57
N GLY A 429 21.78 -40.69 -26.77
CA GLY A 429 22.75 -41.73 -27.12
C GLY A 429 23.50 -41.46 -28.43
N VAL A 430 23.94 -42.54 -29.12
CA VAL A 430 24.75 -42.44 -30.35
C VAL A 430 23.89 -42.32 -31.61
N ASN A 431 22.60 -42.70 -31.57
CA ASN A 431 21.62 -42.63 -32.68
C ASN A 431 20.15 -42.68 -32.16
N GLY A 432 19.88 -42.11 -30.99
CA GLY A 432 18.55 -42.16 -30.36
C GLY A 432 17.62 -41.03 -30.80
N ALA A 433 16.64 -40.71 -29.96
CA ALA A 433 15.64 -39.69 -30.28
C ALA A 433 16.32 -38.34 -30.54
N THR A 434 15.80 -37.61 -31.53
CA THR A 434 16.36 -36.32 -31.93
C THR A 434 15.26 -35.26 -31.90
N SER A 435 15.57 -34.09 -31.36
CA SER A 435 14.70 -32.92 -31.41
C SER A 435 15.51 -31.71 -31.88
N THR A 436 14.98 -31.00 -32.87
CA THR A 436 15.62 -29.80 -33.43
C THR A 436 14.65 -28.64 -33.34
N VAL A 437 15.14 -27.50 -32.87
CA VAL A 437 14.37 -26.27 -32.74
C VAL A 437 15.16 -25.12 -33.37
N SER A 438 14.48 -24.33 -34.19
CA SER A 438 15.06 -23.18 -34.88
C SER A 438 14.55 -21.89 -34.26
N PHE A 439 15.41 -20.89 -34.16
CA PHE A 439 15.07 -19.55 -33.71
C PHE A 439 15.79 -18.50 -34.56
N THR A 440 15.34 -17.26 -34.54
CA THR A 440 15.88 -16.16 -35.36
C THR A 440 16.48 -15.08 -34.46
N VAL A 441 17.56 -14.44 -34.93
CA VAL A 441 18.19 -13.27 -34.31
C VAL A 441 18.17 -12.13 -35.33
N PRO A 442 17.59 -10.95 -35.04
CA PRO A 442 16.74 -10.66 -33.88
C PRO A 442 15.39 -11.41 -33.97
N CYS A 443 14.77 -11.65 -32.83
CA CYS A 443 13.64 -12.55 -32.64
C CYS A 443 12.35 -11.93 -33.26
N VAL A 444 11.65 -12.63 -34.17
CA VAL A 444 10.41 -12.14 -34.83
C VAL A 444 9.14 -12.35 -34.00
N ASN A 445 8.22 -11.38 -34.06
CA ASN A 445 6.96 -11.21 -33.31
C ASN A 445 7.05 -10.33 -32.04
N GLN A 446 7.58 -9.11 -32.18
CA GLN A 446 7.19 -8.00 -31.31
C GLN A 446 6.32 -6.99 -32.07
N PRO A 447 5.16 -6.57 -31.54
CA PRO A 447 4.41 -5.44 -32.08
C PRO A 447 5.13 -4.11 -31.80
N THR A 448 5.23 -3.24 -32.81
CA THR A 448 5.67 -1.83 -32.74
C THR A 448 4.44 -0.90 -32.75
N SER A 449 4.28 0.20 -32.01
CA SER A 449 5.05 0.83 -30.92
C SER A 449 4.16 1.90 -30.24
N THR A 450 4.04 1.86 -28.90
CA THR A 450 3.68 2.98 -28.00
C THR A 450 4.53 2.75 -26.73
N PRO A 451 5.20 3.76 -26.15
CA PRO A 451 6.44 3.54 -25.39
C PRO A 451 6.17 2.89 -24.04
N THR A 452 6.74 1.71 -23.80
CA THR A 452 6.77 0.99 -22.51
C THR A 452 8.01 0.06 -22.54
N PRO A 453 8.74 -0.11 -21.42
CA PRO A 453 10.21 -0.07 -21.39
C PRO A 453 10.91 -1.40 -21.67
N VAL A 454 12.21 -1.26 -21.93
CA VAL A 454 13.31 -2.23 -21.73
C VAL A 454 12.98 -3.21 -20.60
N PRO A 455 13.18 -4.55 -20.72
CA PRO A 455 13.33 -5.37 -19.53
C PRO A 455 14.59 -4.89 -18.84
N SER A 456 14.40 -3.99 -17.87
CA SER A 456 15.42 -3.56 -16.95
C SER A 456 16.09 -4.81 -16.39
N ALA A 457 17.40 -4.74 -16.11
CA ALA A 457 18.00 -5.66 -15.15
C ALA A 457 16.99 -5.87 -14.01
N THR A 458 16.81 -7.09 -13.50
CA THR A 458 16.07 -7.27 -12.23
C THR A 458 16.60 -6.20 -11.32
N THR A 459 15.79 -5.18 -11.06
CA THR A 459 16.36 -3.95 -10.57
C THR A 459 16.75 -4.26 -9.15
N ALA A 460 18.05 -4.29 -8.88
CA ALA A 460 18.52 -4.39 -7.52
C ALA A 460 17.89 -3.19 -6.79
N PRO A 461 17.18 -3.44 -5.66
CA PRO A 461 16.63 -2.35 -4.86
C PRO A 461 17.76 -1.37 -4.50
N ALA A 462 17.41 -0.13 -4.20
CA ALA A 462 18.40 0.87 -3.80
C ALA A 462 19.28 0.32 -2.66
N ASP A 463 20.57 0.63 -2.70
CA ASP A 463 21.54 0.19 -1.68
C ASP A 463 22.58 1.29 -1.51
N LEU A 464 22.28 2.23 -0.62
CA LEU A 464 23.09 3.37 -0.23
C LEU A 464 24.20 2.93 0.72
N ILE A 465 25.42 2.99 0.20
CA ILE A 465 26.62 2.64 0.94
C ILE A 465 27.52 3.86 1.11
N ALA A 466 28.12 3.98 2.29
CA ALA A 466 29.18 4.94 2.59
C ALA A 466 30.44 4.18 3.04
N VAL A 467 31.13 3.50 2.12
CA VAL A 467 32.21 2.55 2.50
C VAL A 467 33.56 3.20 2.83
N ALA A 468 33.84 4.38 2.27
CA ALA A 468 35.12 5.05 2.49
C ALA A 468 35.08 5.89 3.78
N PRO A 469 36.16 5.94 4.56
CA PRO A 469 36.26 6.89 5.67
C PRO A 469 35.97 8.32 5.20
N PRO A 470 35.30 9.16 6.02
CA PRO A 470 35.17 10.58 5.74
C PRO A 470 36.54 11.20 5.48
N LYS A 471 36.57 12.26 4.66
CA LYS A 471 37.81 12.99 4.36
C LYS A 471 37.72 14.40 4.92
N LEU A 472 38.66 14.76 5.79
CA LEU A 472 38.79 16.12 6.30
C LEU A 472 39.09 17.10 5.15
N ILE A 473 38.31 18.17 5.04
CA ILE A 473 38.55 19.26 4.07
C ILE A 473 38.94 20.58 4.75
N SER A 474 38.70 20.74 6.05
CA SER A 474 39.23 21.87 6.82
C SER A 474 40.76 21.85 6.89
N THR A 475 41.38 23.03 6.86
CA THR A 475 42.84 23.18 6.92
C THR A 475 43.35 23.13 8.36
N PRO A 476 44.41 22.34 8.67
CA PRO A 476 45.06 22.37 9.97
C PRO A 476 45.65 23.76 10.31
N PRO A 477 45.83 24.12 11.60
CA PRO A 477 45.63 23.27 12.79
C PRO A 477 44.16 23.07 13.14
N ILE A 478 43.84 21.87 13.63
CA ILE A 478 42.50 21.54 14.12
C ILE A 478 42.44 21.90 15.60
N VAL A 479 41.45 22.71 15.98
CA VAL A 479 41.24 23.16 17.37
C VAL A 479 39.85 22.71 17.81
N ALA A 480 39.75 22.18 19.03
CA ALA A 480 38.47 21.78 19.61
C ALA A 480 37.50 22.98 19.70
N TYR A 481 36.20 22.71 19.57
CA TYR A 481 35.13 23.71 19.57
C TYR A 481 35.17 24.72 18.41
N GLN A 482 35.81 24.37 17.29
CA GLN A 482 35.79 25.15 16.06
C GLN A 482 35.11 24.39 14.91
N PRO A 483 34.42 25.08 13.98
CA PRO A 483 33.78 24.42 12.86
C PRO A 483 34.74 23.57 12.01
N LEU A 484 34.32 22.37 11.66
CA LEU A 484 35.09 21.43 10.83
C LEU A 484 34.23 20.89 9.70
N ALA A 485 34.80 20.83 8.51
CA ALA A 485 34.12 20.28 7.35
C ALA A 485 34.79 18.99 6.87
N PHE A 486 33.96 18.04 6.49
CA PHE A 486 34.35 16.74 5.96
C PHE A 486 33.59 16.48 4.66
N SER A 487 34.23 15.78 3.72
CA SER A 487 33.54 15.20 2.57
C SER A 487 33.29 13.71 2.79
N VAL A 488 32.05 13.27 2.59
CA VAL A 488 31.61 11.87 2.63
C VAL A 488 31.22 11.45 1.23
N VAL A 489 31.67 10.28 0.79
CA VAL A 489 31.29 9.70 -0.52
C VAL A 489 30.18 8.70 -0.28
N ILE A 490 29.03 8.94 -0.91
CA ILE A 490 27.87 8.04 -0.88
C ILE A 490 27.71 7.40 -2.26
N THR A 491 27.26 6.15 -2.30
CA THR A 491 27.03 5.40 -3.54
C THR A 491 25.74 4.61 -3.43
N ASN A 492 24.89 4.66 -4.44
CA ASN A 492 23.79 3.72 -4.58
C ASN A 492 24.30 2.54 -5.43
N THR A 493 24.49 1.36 -4.85
CA THR A 493 24.94 0.17 -5.58
C THR A 493 23.79 -0.62 -6.21
N GLY A 494 22.56 -0.31 -5.80
CA GLY A 494 21.33 -0.74 -6.44
C GLY A 494 21.16 -0.13 -7.83
N THR A 495 20.24 -0.68 -8.61
CA THR A 495 19.89 -0.14 -9.92
C THR A 495 18.61 0.71 -9.88
N GLU A 496 17.82 0.59 -8.81
CA GLU A 496 16.71 1.52 -8.55
C GLU A 496 17.24 2.89 -8.10
N PRO A 497 16.70 4.01 -8.64
CA PRO A 497 17.04 5.34 -8.17
C PRO A 497 16.40 5.62 -6.81
N VAL A 498 17.08 6.43 -6.01
CA VAL A 498 16.52 7.06 -4.82
C VAL A 498 16.04 8.44 -5.20
N ASP A 499 14.72 8.63 -5.33
CA ASP A 499 14.11 9.90 -5.76
C ASP A 499 13.60 10.76 -4.60
N ASN A 500 13.59 10.21 -3.39
CA ASN A 500 13.22 10.93 -2.17
C ASN A 500 14.46 11.55 -1.51
N GLN A 501 14.26 12.68 -0.82
CA GLN A 501 15.30 13.32 -0.04
C GLN A 501 15.74 12.41 1.10
N PHE A 502 17.05 12.25 1.27
CA PHE A 502 17.63 11.52 2.40
C PHE A 502 18.78 12.27 3.07
N PHE A 503 19.25 11.78 4.22
CA PHE A 503 20.22 12.50 5.04
C PHE A 503 21.53 11.73 5.20
N VAL A 504 22.64 12.47 5.11
CA VAL A 504 23.98 11.98 5.45
C VAL A 504 24.44 12.73 6.68
N ASP A 505 24.73 11.99 7.75
CA ASP A 505 25.16 12.56 9.03
C ASP A 505 26.64 12.23 9.29
N LEU A 506 27.28 13.14 10.03
CA LEU A 506 28.64 13.04 10.51
C LEU A 506 28.62 12.87 12.03
N PHE A 507 29.42 11.95 12.54
CA PHE A 507 29.54 11.65 13.96
C PHE A 507 31.01 11.73 14.37
N LEU A 508 31.30 12.56 15.37
CA LEU A 508 32.59 12.74 16.01
C LEU A 508 32.56 12.02 17.35
N ASP A 509 33.38 10.98 17.49
CA ASP A 509 33.48 10.17 18.71
C ASP A 509 32.14 9.61 19.23
N PRO A 510 31.32 8.96 18.39
CA PRO A 510 30.06 8.37 18.84
C PRO A 510 30.33 7.30 19.91
N THR A 511 29.56 7.36 20.99
CA THR A 511 29.63 6.41 22.11
C THR A 511 28.91 5.09 21.84
N THR A 512 27.89 5.12 20.97
CA THR A 512 27.08 3.96 20.61
C THR A 512 27.02 3.81 19.11
N ILE A 513 27.45 2.66 18.60
CA ILE A 513 27.40 2.26 17.19
C ILE A 513 26.65 0.93 17.14
N LEU A 514 25.51 0.90 16.47
CA LEU A 514 24.74 -0.32 16.20
C LEU A 514 25.17 -0.90 14.85
N THR A 515 24.73 -2.12 14.56
CA THR A 515 25.07 -2.82 13.31
C THR A 515 24.46 -2.15 12.07
N ASP A 516 23.34 -1.46 12.25
CA ASP A 516 22.55 -0.80 11.21
C ASP A 516 22.61 0.73 11.30
N ARG A 517 22.96 1.32 12.46
CA ARG A 517 22.91 2.78 12.64
C ARG A 517 23.77 3.34 13.76
N ILE A 518 24.03 4.65 13.70
CA ILE A 518 24.48 5.46 14.83
C ILE A 518 23.28 6.33 15.28
N PRO A 519 22.89 6.30 16.57
CA PRO A 519 21.79 7.12 17.07
C PRO A 519 21.92 8.61 16.73
N LEU A 520 20.88 9.19 16.11
CA LEU A 520 20.88 10.59 15.64
C LEU A 520 21.09 11.65 16.73
N ASN A 521 20.83 11.32 18.00
CA ASN A 521 21.12 12.22 19.12
C ASN A 521 22.64 12.45 19.32
N GLN A 522 23.50 11.70 18.62
CA GLN A 522 24.95 11.87 18.60
C GLN A 522 25.44 12.58 17.32
N THR A 523 24.56 13.11 16.48
CA THR A 523 24.96 13.79 15.24
C THR A 523 25.74 15.08 15.53
N ASP A 524 26.85 15.28 14.83
CA ASP A 524 27.68 16.47 14.92
C ASP A 524 27.53 17.38 13.70
N GLY A 525 26.73 16.98 12.71
CA GLY A 525 26.45 17.71 11.49
C GLY A 525 25.80 16.81 10.46
N TYR A 526 25.02 17.39 9.55
CA TYR A 526 24.36 16.62 8.49
C TYR A 526 24.23 17.46 7.21
N SER A 527 23.98 16.77 6.10
CA SER A 527 23.47 17.40 4.87
C SER A 527 22.44 16.48 4.25
N ALA A 528 21.40 17.06 3.66
CA ALA A 528 20.45 16.31 2.87
C ALA A 528 20.96 16.09 1.45
N VAL A 529 20.39 15.09 0.80
CA VAL A 529 20.63 14.70 -0.60
C VAL A 529 19.27 14.58 -1.25
N SER A 530 19.03 15.28 -2.36
CA SER A 530 17.68 15.31 -2.94
C SER A 530 17.30 14.01 -3.66
N ASN A 531 18.27 13.35 -4.29
CA ASN A 531 18.15 12.08 -5.00
C ASN A 531 19.53 11.47 -5.25
N LEU A 532 19.56 10.17 -5.52
CA LEU A 532 20.75 9.46 -6.00
C LEU A 532 20.35 8.35 -6.99
N PRO A 533 20.69 8.49 -8.29
CA PRO A 533 20.41 7.45 -9.28
C PRO A 533 21.06 6.10 -8.95
N GLY A 534 20.46 5.00 -9.42
CA GLY A 534 21.05 3.67 -9.31
C GLY A 534 22.44 3.58 -9.94
N GLY A 535 23.38 2.96 -9.24
CA GLY A 535 24.79 2.84 -9.64
C GLY A 535 25.60 4.13 -9.56
N ALA A 536 25.04 5.23 -9.06
CA ALA A 536 25.71 6.53 -9.00
C ALA A 536 26.36 6.78 -7.64
N SER A 537 27.45 7.56 -7.65
CA SER A 537 28.08 8.08 -6.44
C SER A 537 27.99 9.60 -6.38
N ARG A 538 27.94 10.14 -5.17
CA ARG A 538 27.95 11.58 -4.89
C ARG A 538 28.91 11.89 -3.74
N VAL A 539 29.53 13.06 -3.78
CA VAL A 539 30.35 13.57 -2.68
C VAL A 539 29.57 14.67 -1.97
N ILE A 540 29.31 14.45 -0.69
CA ILE A 540 28.59 15.38 0.17
C ILE A 540 29.56 16.04 1.14
N THR A 541 29.44 17.34 1.30
CA THR A 541 30.22 18.14 2.25
C THR A 541 29.34 18.41 3.46
N ILE A 542 29.82 18.02 4.64
CA ILE A 542 29.13 18.19 5.90
C ILE A 542 30.02 19.04 6.80
N THR A 543 29.45 20.12 7.35
CA THR A 543 30.12 20.97 8.34
C THR A 543 29.59 20.64 9.73
N SER A 544 30.48 20.21 10.62
CA SER A 544 30.22 20.19 12.05
C SER A 544 30.45 21.60 12.61
N PRO A 545 29.42 22.26 13.18
CA PRO A 545 29.54 23.63 13.65
C PRO A 545 30.39 23.76 14.92
N LEU A 546 30.48 22.71 15.73
CA LEU A 546 31.28 22.69 16.96
C LEU A 546 32.59 21.91 16.80
N GLY A 547 32.72 21.03 15.80
CA GLY A 547 33.92 20.20 15.66
C GLY A 547 34.15 19.29 16.88
N PHE A 548 35.41 18.97 17.17
CA PHE A 548 35.75 18.07 18.26
C PHE A 548 35.60 18.70 19.65
N ASN A 549 35.23 17.88 20.62
CA ASN A 549 35.41 18.18 22.04
C ASN A 549 36.90 18.08 22.43
N ASN A 550 37.25 18.49 23.65
CA ASN A 550 38.63 18.36 24.16
C ASN A 550 39.04 16.90 24.47
N ASP A 551 38.07 16.01 24.68
CA ASP A 551 38.27 14.59 24.98
C ASP A 551 37.39 13.74 24.05
N PRO A 552 37.84 12.55 23.61
CA PRO A 552 39.14 11.91 23.89
C PRO A 552 40.30 12.49 23.05
N THR A 553 41.56 12.32 23.48
CA THR A 553 42.74 12.83 22.71
C THR A 553 42.95 12.21 21.32
N ASN A 554 42.43 11.00 21.10
CA ASN A 554 42.38 10.35 19.79
C ASN A 554 40.92 10.32 19.35
N HIS A 555 40.63 11.02 18.27
CA HIS A 555 39.28 11.16 17.79
C HIS A 555 38.98 10.20 16.64
N GLN A 556 37.72 9.82 16.46
CA GLN A 556 37.22 9.02 15.37
C GLN A 556 36.05 9.74 14.70
N VAL A 557 36.03 9.72 13.38
CA VAL A 557 34.98 10.33 12.57
C VAL A 557 34.28 9.26 11.74
N TYR A 558 32.96 9.21 11.84
CA TYR A 558 32.10 8.34 11.06
C TYR A 558 31.16 9.18 10.20
N GLY A 559 30.89 8.71 8.99
CA GLY A 559 29.75 9.12 8.20
C GLY A 559 28.69 8.02 8.22
N MET A 560 27.43 8.41 8.11
CA MET A 560 26.32 7.48 7.90
C MET A 560 25.43 8.04 6.80
N VAL A 561 25.22 7.26 5.74
CA VAL A 561 24.21 7.55 4.72
C VAL A 561 22.85 7.01 5.16
N ASP A 562 21.79 7.69 4.75
CA ASP A 562 20.43 7.42 5.21
C ASP A 562 20.32 7.30 6.74
N SER A 563 20.87 8.31 7.41
CA SER A 563 20.98 8.36 8.88
C SER A 563 19.62 8.35 9.60
N VAL A 564 18.58 8.84 8.91
CA VAL A 564 17.18 8.79 9.34
C VAL A 564 16.41 7.67 8.64
N ARG A 565 17.10 6.72 7.99
CA ARG A 565 16.59 5.44 7.49
C ARG A 565 15.42 5.48 6.49
N GLN A 566 15.10 6.64 5.91
CA GLN A 566 13.87 6.89 5.14
C GLN A 566 13.79 6.19 3.78
N ILE A 567 14.87 5.53 3.38
CA ILE A 567 14.97 4.80 2.12
C ILE A 567 15.00 3.32 2.48
N SER A 568 14.07 2.54 1.91
CA SER A 568 14.14 1.08 2.05
C SER A 568 15.23 0.52 1.13
N GLU A 569 16.22 -0.13 1.72
CA GLU A 569 17.41 -0.58 1.01
C GLU A 569 17.56 -2.11 0.92
N ALA A 570 18.43 -2.57 0.02
CA ALA A 570 18.84 -3.98 -0.05
C ALA A 570 19.56 -4.44 1.23
N SER A 571 20.31 -3.54 1.87
CA SER A 571 20.97 -3.76 3.14
C SER A 571 20.94 -2.51 4.00
N GLU A 572 20.44 -2.63 5.23
CA GLU A 572 20.45 -1.55 6.23
C GLU A 572 21.75 -1.52 7.05
N THR A 573 22.69 -2.42 6.76
CA THR A 573 23.85 -2.68 7.63
C THR A 573 25.17 -2.19 7.04
N ASN A 574 25.15 -1.62 5.84
CA ASN A 574 26.32 -1.13 5.11
C ASN A 574 26.35 0.41 5.01
N ASN A 575 25.44 1.11 5.71
CA ASN A 575 25.27 2.56 5.67
C ASN A 575 26.35 3.36 6.42
N ILE A 576 27.11 2.71 7.32
CA ILE A 576 28.11 3.35 8.18
C ILE A 576 29.52 3.20 7.59
N THR A 577 30.27 4.31 7.55
CA THR A 577 31.66 4.32 7.08
C THR A 577 32.62 3.60 8.02
N GLN A 578 33.75 3.16 7.47
CA GLN A 578 34.93 2.91 8.29
C GLN A 578 35.38 4.19 9.02
N PRO A 579 35.85 4.11 10.27
CA PRO A 579 36.28 5.30 11.01
C PRO A 579 37.47 5.97 10.36
N LEU A 580 37.43 7.30 10.27
CA LEU A 580 38.62 8.13 10.06
C LEU A 580 39.27 8.44 11.42
N PRO A 581 40.47 7.95 11.73
CA PRO A 581 41.19 8.33 12.94
C PRO A 581 41.81 9.73 12.79
N MET A 582 41.66 10.54 13.83
CA MET A 582 42.19 11.90 13.93
C MET A 582 43.08 12.01 15.17
N SER A 583 44.35 12.30 14.94
CA SER A 583 45.33 12.65 15.98
C SER A 583 45.86 14.04 15.63
N ASN A 584 46.06 14.92 16.61
CA ASN A 584 46.43 16.35 16.48
C ASN A 584 45.27 17.38 16.56
N VAL A 585 44.22 17.10 17.34
CA VAL A 585 43.27 18.14 17.76
C VAL A 585 43.87 18.93 18.92
N THR A 586 44.01 20.24 18.75
CA THR A 586 44.51 21.14 19.79
C THR A 586 43.37 21.50 20.74
N PRO A 587 43.54 21.39 22.07
CA PRO A 587 42.49 21.77 23.02
C PRO A 587 42.08 23.25 22.87
N GLY A 588 40.77 23.48 22.95
CA GLY A 588 40.15 24.80 22.82
C GLY A 588 39.33 25.18 24.06
N PRO A 589 38.95 26.46 24.21
CA PRO A 589 38.05 26.88 25.28
C PRO A 589 36.65 26.29 25.08
N THR A 590 36.13 25.60 26.09
CA THR A 590 34.76 25.04 26.06
C THR A 590 33.73 26.17 25.94
N PRO A 591 32.79 26.11 24.97
CA PRO A 591 31.76 27.12 24.81
C PRO A 591 30.84 27.14 26.03
N THR A 592 30.48 28.35 26.48
CA THR A 592 29.53 28.53 27.58
C THR A 592 28.11 28.30 27.05
N PRO A 593 27.29 27.42 27.67
CA PRO A 593 25.91 27.21 27.25
C PRO A 593 25.13 28.53 27.29
N THR A 594 24.44 28.86 26.20
CA THR A 594 23.52 29.99 26.20
C THR A 594 22.24 29.54 26.91
N THR A 595 21.97 30.08 28.09
CA THR A 595 20.77 29.75 28.86
C THR A 595 19.54 30.32 28.19
N VAL A 596 18.55 29.48 27.88
CA VAL A 596 17.22 29.91 27.42
C VAL A 596 16.51 30.62 28.58
N GLY A 597 15.94 31.79 28.32
CA GLY A 597 15.33 32.64 29.35
C GLY A 597 14.06 32.04 29.96
N ASN A 598 13.70 32.48 31.17
CA ASN A 598 12.48 32.11 31.90
C ASN A 598 11.21 32.77 31.32
N GLY A 599 10.94 32.58 30.04
CA GLY A 599 9.70 33.07 29.42
C GLY A 599 8.52 32.13 29.64
N VAL A 600 7.33 32.57 29.21
CA VAL A 600 6.08 31.78 29.27
C VAL A 600 5.35 31.72 27.92
N ASN A 601 5.89 32.40 26.89
CA ASN A 601 5.26 32.49 25.57
C ASN A 601 5.88 31.49 24.59
N GLU A 602 5.19 31.26 23.48
CA GLU A 602 5.59 30.36 22.41
C GLU A 602 5.93 31.13 21.13
N VAL A 603 6.92 30.64 20.38
CA VAL A 603 7.12 31.01 18.97
C VAL A 603 7.18 29.74 18.14
N SER A 604 6.25 29.58 17.19
CA SER A 604 6.18 28.40 16.33
C SER A 604 5.79 28.75 14.89
N GLY A 605 6.05 27.82 13.98
CA GLY A 605 5.77 28.00 12.55
C GLY A 605 6.34 26.88 11.69
N PHE A 606 6.30 27.07 10.37
CA PHE A 606 6.86 26.14 9.38
C PHE A 606 8.07 26.72 8.67
N ALA A 607 9.11 25.91 8.45
CA ALA A 607 10.22 26.25 7.56
C ALA A 607 10.07 25.49 6.23
N ILE A 608 10.07 26.26 5.13
CA ILE A 608 9.67 25.78 3.82
C ILE A 608 10.69 26.28 2.79
N ILE A 609 11.18 25.41 1.92
CA ILE A 609 11.91 25.82 0.73
C ILE A 609 10.92 26.40 -0.28
N VAL A 610 11.19 27.63 -0.72
CA VAL A 610 10.35 28.33 -1.68
C VAL A 610 11.01 28.23 -3.06
N THR A 611 10.42 27.41 -3.92
CA THR A 611 10.75 27.30 -5.34
C THR A 611 9.50 27.63 -6.17
N GLU A 612 9.21 26.86 -7.23
CA GLU A 612 7.89 26.85 -7.87
C GLU A 612 6.82 26.17 -6.99
N LYS A 613 7.26 25.43 -5.96
CA LYS A 613 6.43 24.79 -4.94
C LYS A 613 6.89 25.23 -3.55
N PHE A 614 5.99 25.10 -2.58
CA PHE A 614 6.27 25.23 -1.15
C PHE A 614 6.58 23.85 -0.60
N ILE A 615 7.85 23.58 -0.31
CA ILE A 615 8.31 22.25 0.12
C ILE A 615 8.74 22.36 1.59
N PRO A 616 7.95 21.84 2.55
CA PRO A 616 8.38 21.79 3.94
C PRO A 616 9.67 20.97 4.08
N GLN A 617 10.54 21.36 5.01
CA GLN A 617 11.83 20.71 5.17
C GLN A 617 11.95 20.00 6.50
N TYR A 618 12.28 18.72 6.46
CA TYR A 618 12.65 17.96 7.65
C TYR A 618 14.05 18.34 8.14
N ARG A 619 14.22 18.43 9.46
CA ARG A 619 15.46 18.71 10.19
C ARG A 619 16.11 20.08 9.95
N ALA A 620 15.51 20.98 9.18
CA ALA A 620 16.03 22.34 8.98
C ALA A 620 16.33 23.01 10.33
N ILE A 621 17.54 23.55 10.46
CA ILE A 621 18.02 24.15 11.71
C ILE A 621 17.39 25.53 11.85
N ILE A 622 16.64 25.71 12.93
CA ILE A 622 15.98 26.97 13.27
C ILE A 622 16.72 27.61 14.44
N LYS A 623 17.11 28.88 14.29
CA LYS A 623 17.76 29.67 15.34
C LYS A 623 16.84 30.82 15.73
N LEU A 624 16.58 30.98 17.03
CA LEU A 624 15.93 32.16 17.61
C LEU A 624 17.01 33.18 17.99
N ILE A 625 16.88 34.40 17.50
CA ILE A 625 17.91 35.44 17.55
C ILE A 625 17.36 36.68 18.25
N ASN A 626 18.11 37.19 19.23
CA ASN A 626 17.86 38.48 19.86
C ASN A 626 19.02 39.44 19.51
N GLY A 627 18.73 40.45 18.70
CA GLY A 627 19.77 41.32 18.13
C GLY A 627 20.71 40.54 17.22
N SER A 628 21.95 40.32 17.66
CA SER A 628 22.96 39.51 16.96
C SER A 628 23.26 38.17 17.63
N THR A 629 22.57 37.83 18.72
CA THR A 629 22.87 36.66 19.55
C THR A 629 21.83 35.58 19.34
N VAL A 630 22.29 34.37 19.01
CA VAL A 630 21.43 33.16 19.01
C VAL A 630 21.15 32.79 20.46
N ILE A 631 19.87 32.74 20.84
CA ILE A 631 19.44 32.46 22.21
C ILE A 631 18.84 31.06 22.38
N ALA A 632 18.36 30.46 21.29
CA ALA A 632 17.90 29.08 21.23
C ALA A 632 18.03 28.54 19.80
N ALA A 633 18.13 27.23 19.66
CA ALA A 633 18.05 26.55 18.38
C ALA A 633 17.19 25.30 18.51
N THR A 634 16.49 24.95 17.44
CA THR A 634 15.72 23.71 17.30
C THR A 634 15.83 23.22 15.86
N SER A 635 15.28 22.05 15.56
CA SER A 635 15.15 21.55 14.20
C SER A 635 13.68 21.32 13.87
N THR A 636 13.33 21.43 12.59
CA THR A 636 11.97 21.12 12.15
C THR A 636 11.65 19.63 12.18
N ASP A 637 10.37 19.31 12.36
CA ASP A 637 9.82 17.97 12.13
C ASP A 637 9.62 17.68 10.63
N ILE A 638 9.08 16.51 10.30
CA ILE A 638 8.91 16.05 8.91
C ILE A 638 8.00 16.97 8.08
N ASN A 639 7.08 17.67 8.73
CA ASN A 639 6.17 18.63 8.11
C ASN A 639 6.79 20.03 8.03
N GLY A 640 8.05 20.20 8.42
CA GLY A 640 8.71 21.50 8.49
C GLY A 640 8.31 22.34 9.71
N TYR A 641 7.53 21.81 10.66
CA TYR A 641 7.09 22.56 11.82
C TYR A 641 8.21 22.67 12.87
N TYR A 642 8.29 23.82 13.53
CA TYR A 642 9.19 24.07 14.65
C TYR A 642 8.49 24.84 15.77
N ILE A 643 9.01 24.69 16.98
CA ILE A 643 8.50 25.36 18.17
C ILE A 643 9.64 25.77 19.12
N PHE A 644 9.54 26.98 19.65
CA PHE A 644 10.28 27.47 20.79
C PHE A 644 9.32 27.72 21.95
N ASN A 645 9.50 26.97 23.03
CA ASN A 645 8.77 27.17 24.27
C ASN A 645 9.51 28.14 25.20
N ASN A 646 8.77 28.75 26.13
CA ASN A 646 9.31 29.61 27.19
C ASN A 646 10.10 30.83 26.67
N VAL A 647 9.64 31.45 25.58
CA VAL A 647 10.27 32.65 25.01
C VAL A 647 9.88 33.89 25.83
N PRO A 648 10.84 34.68 26.34
CA PRO A 648 10.55 35.92 27.07
C PRO A 648 9.90 36.98 26.16
N ALA A 649 9.13 37.91 26.74
CA ALA A 649 8.59 39.04 25.98
C ALA A 649 9.73 39.87 25.36
N GLY A 650 9.62 40.19 24.07
CA GLY A 650 10.66 40.89 23.31
C GLY A 650 10.37 40.88 21.81
N VAL A 651 11.30 41.42 21.04
CA VAL A 651 11.30 41.37 19.57
C VAL A 651 12.48 40.54 19.12
N TYR A 652 12.21 39.47 18.38
CA TYR A 652 13.20 38.50 17.95
C TYR A 652 13.26 38.39 16.43
N SER A 653 14.27 37.69 15.95
CA SER A 653 14.31 37.17 14.59
C SER A 653 14.43 35.66 14.66
N VAL A 654 13.88 34.96 13.68
CA VAL A 654 14.03 33.52 13.53
C VAL A 654 14.66 33.24 12.18
N SER A 655 15.73 32.45 12.15
CA SER A 655 16.37 32.03 10.91
C SER A 655 16.27 30.52 10.71
N ALA A 656 16.09 30.08 9.48
CA ALA A 656 16.10 28.68 9.08
C ALA A 656 17.24 28.40 8.11
N CYS A 657 17.88 27.24 8.25
CA CYS A 657 18.98 26.79 7.40
C CYS A 657 18.90 25.27 7.14
N ILE A 658 19.16 24.84 5.91
CA ILE A 658 19.43 23.45 5.55
C ILE A 658 20.39 23.36 4.36
N SER A 659 21.32 22.40 4.36
CA SER A 659 22.14 22.06 3.20
C SER A 659 21.52 20.88 2.45
N ILE A 660 21.32 21.03 1.15
CA ILE A 660 20.84 19.98 0.24
C ILE A 660 21.78 19.95 -0.96
N ASP A 661 22.37 18.79 -1.27
CA ASP A 661 23.24 18.63 -2.44
C ASP A 661 24.47 19.57 -2.49
N ASN A 662 25.03 19.89 -1.32
CA ASN A 662 26.09 20.90 -1.14
C ASN A 662 25.65 22.34 -1.46
N GLU A 663 24.35 22.60 -1.51
CA GLU A 663 23.78 23.93 -1.63
C GLU A 663 23.00 24.29 -0.38
N ASP A 664 23.30 25.47 0.17
CA ASP A 664 22.61 25.98 1.33
C ASP A 664 21.30 26.67 0.95
N TRP A 665 20.30 26.47 1.79
CA TRP A 665 19.00 27.12 1.76
C TRP A 665 18.79 27.86 3.06
N TYR A 666 18.57 29.16 2.96
CA TYR A 666 18.51 30.06 4.10
C TYR A 666 17.31 30.99 4.04
N GLY A 667 16.72 31.25 5.20
CA GLY A 667 15.64 32.23 5.38
C GLY A 667 15.75 32.91 6.74
N VAL A 668 15.31 34.16 6.82
CA VAL A 668 15.22 34.89 8.09
C VAL A 668 13.92 35.70 8.15
N LEU A 669 13.26 35.61 9.30
CA LEU A 669 12.05 36.34 9.62
C LEU A 669 12.35 37.26 10.81
N ASN A 670 12.24 38.57 10.59
CA ASN A 670 12.54 39.58 11.60
C ASN A 670 11.26 40.12 12.24
N GLY A 671 11.37 40.64 13.47
CA GLY A 671 10.27 41.36 14.11
C GLY A 671 9.23 40.49 14.81
N ILE A 672 9.64 39.29 15.25
CA ILE A 672 8.75 38.33 15.92
C ILE A 672 8.52 38.73 17.37
N VAL A 673 7.26 38.91 17.73
CA VAL A 673 6.82 39.26 19.09
C VAL A 673 6.04 38.08 19.68
N PRO A 674 6.54 37.40 20.73
CA PRO A 674 5.83 36.29 21.37
C PRO A 674 4.57 36.74 22.14
N PRO A 675 3.49 35.94 22.18
CA PRO A 675 3.33 34.65 21.50
C PRO A 675 3.08 34.81 19.99
N ASN A 676 3.65 33.91 19.18
CA ASN A 676 3.46 33.90 17.73
C ASN A 676 3.53 32.48 17.17
N ASP A 677 2.39 31.96 16.73
CA ASP A 677 2.20 30.61 16.17
C ASP A 677 2.23 30.56 14.63
N LEU A 678 2.50 31.71 13.99
CA LEU A 678 2.49 31.88 12.53
C LEU A 678 3.85 32.39 12.01
N ALA A 679 4.95 32.04 12.68
CA ALA A 679 6.29 32.46 12.32
C ALA A 679 6.83 31.62 11.13
N TYR A 680 6.16 31.67 9.98
CA TYR A 680 6.53 30.83 8.83
C TYR A 680 7.74 31.41 8.10
N ILE A 681 8.73 30.56 7.81
CA ILE A 681 10.02 30.95 7.24
C ILE A 681 10.15 30.33 5.85
N GLY A 682 10.20 31.19 4.84
CA GLY A 682 10.62 30.80 3.50
C GLY A 682 12.14 30.78 3.39
N MET A 683 12.71 29.63 3.03
CA MET A 683 14.13 29.46 2.72
C MET A 683 14.35 29.55 1.21
N PHE A 684 15.37 30.29 0.83
CA PHE A 684 15.82 30.45 -0.55
C PHE A 684 17.28 30.03 -0.65
N LYS A 685 17.71 29.65 -1.85
CA LYS A 685 19.11 29.30 -2.10
C LYS A 685 20.03 30.45 -1.67
N GLY A 686 20.92 30.18 -0.72
CA GLY A 686 21.77 31.17 -0.09
C GLY A 686 22.55 30.58 1.07
N PRO A 687 23.78 31.07 1.33
CA PRO A 687 24.67 30.49 2.33
C PRO A 687 24.07 30.52 3.72
N CYS A 688 24.24 29.42 4.46
CA CYS A 688 23.85 29.35 5.85
C CYS A 688 24.88 30.09 6.74
N PRO A 689 24.43 31.00 7.63
CA PRO A 689 25.30 31.77 8.51
C PRO A 689 25.62 31.09 9.86
#